data_AF-A0A2S6I8N4-F1
#
_entry.id   AF-A0A2S6I8N4-F1
#
_cell.length_a   1.000
_cell.length_b   1.000
_cell.length_c   1.000
_cell.angle_alpha   90.00
_cell.angle_beta   90.00
_cell.angle_gamma   90.00
#
_symmetry.space_group_name_H-M   'P 1'
#
loop_
_entity.id
_entity.type
_entity.pdbx_description
1 polymer ?
#
loop_
_entity_poly.entity_id
_entity_poly.type
_entity_poly.pdbx_seq_one_letter_code
_entity_poly.pdbx_strand_id
1 'polypeptide(L)'
;MSYKEKLNASQASAHNQNIATKILRDLSTLRSTIDENTSNARRWIWELVQNAKDVSQAEGVKIRVAKSSSNEFIFSHNGKPFKADNIRFLIEQISTKDQEKEDETGKRKTTGKFGTGFLTTHLLSERVTVHGVLKDKTLPYKRFEVMLDRSGYSNREIIESVEKSRAVLNEVDHLPNFEAYDASKYNTQFIYPLLDDVAERVYSEGLNDLKSNIGYTLALNDEIKEVAFGSKGRIYKLEKTTPLSDIGQVITVKKEYYEGDAKELHYAILSENFTSIIIPIEVEKGSIRILPIEDNVPSLFCQFPLLGSDSFRFPAVINNPNFNPTEPRDGIHLTTPARVNPSSEQNKEYISEAIGLFQKLVRLAINDEWKNLHLLAKVETSNEYQNWLNQNYYESKVVGEVRRIIMRKSILTSSVGHLIPLFDKKDLPYALIPTIPNYKIRDEAWNIGISLFGDRLPKLDHVPFWSKYAWDICGKFNLATLCNFIEKSQRIEELQGALGHKDAISWLNLFYKLLEKDEYNYDKLINKYQLFPNQNGYFIKMQEIQLEDDTINELFKDILRELGSDVRKNLINNAIEFNFEEVNSINEPKVTRMINVLALEKANDREQSKNYRTAFNLILKFFRDDEKEARVKFPSLHQIKYLLYDEEEMIENVEKIEKLNDLLQEFDLADISEIKSILSKMAVQKTNTEKLLPITSEILSSLGVTNIEEWREAMQDQNLADMFDHSSVPTADMFVKAATYIERAKTAIFEHLKELQDYDLSEADFTADTILGGVKKNSSAIDIVCRPAYKDEVIVYYQAERDVLDYQDSELWVDTNKEVKRISLGHILKSAQIHKFPI
;
A
#
# COMPACT_ATOMS: atom_id res chain seq x y z
N MET A 1 -14.33 6.84 -85.94
CA MET A 1 -13.78 7.14 -84.61
C MET A 1 -12.92 8.40 -84.66
N SER A 2 -13.31 9.45 -83.93
CA SER A 2 -12.55 10.71 -83.83
C SER A 2 -11.36 10.59 -82.86
N TYR A 3 -10.39 11.50 -82.94
CA TYR A 3 -9.31 11.58 -81.93
C TYR A 3 -9.85 11.83 -80.52
N LYS A 4 -10.96 12.57 -80.39
CA LYS A 4 -11.66 12.77 -79.11
C LYS A 4 -12.19 11.47 -78.52
N GLU A 5 -12.78 10.61 -79.35
CA GLU A 5 -13.24 9.29 -78.93
C GLU A 5 -12.08 8.37 -78.53
N LYS A 6 -10.96 8.39 -79.27
CA LYS A 6 -9.75 7.63 -78.90
C LYS A 6 -9.10 8.14 -77.61
N LEU A 7 -9.05 9.45 -77.39
CA LEU A 7 -8.52 10.04 -76.16
C LEU A 7 -9.41 9.74 -74.95
N ASN A 8 -10.74 9.83 -75.09
CA ASN A 8 -11.69 9.48 -74.03
C ASN A 8 -11.64 7.98 -73.70
N ALA A 9 -11.55 7.11 -74.72
CA ALA A 9 -11.39 5.67 -74.52
C ALA A 9 -10.06 5.33 -73.84
N SER A 10 -8.96 6.01 -74.23
CA SER A 10 -7.65 5.86 -73.59
C SER A 10 -7.67 6.34 -72.14
N GLN A 11 -8.30 7.47 -71.83
CA GLN A 11 -8.48 7.96 -70.46
C GLN A 11 -9.31 7.00 -69.60
N ALA A 12 -10.42 6.47 -70.13
CA ALA A 12 -11.23 5.48 -69.43
C ALA A 12 -10.45 4.18 -69.19
N SER A 13 -9.68 3.70 -70.17
CA SER A 13 -8.81 2.52 -70.04
C SER A 13 -7.71 2.74 -68.99
N ALA A 14 -7.03 3.88 -69.02
CA ALA A 14 -6.00 4.23 -68.04
C ALA A 14 -6.59 4.37 -66.63
N HIS A 15 -7.79 4.92 -66.50
CA HIS A 15 -8.51 5.04 -65.23
C HIS A 15 -8.84 3.66 -64.65
N ASN A 16 -9.45 2.77 -65.45
CA ASN A 16 -9.75 1.39 -65.03
C ASN A 16 -8.47 0.62 -64.65
N GLN A 17 -7.38 0.80 -65.41
CA GLN A 17 -6.10 0.15 -65.13
C GLN A 17 -5.46 0.64 -63.82
N ASN A 18 -5.55 1.93 -63.53
CA ASN A 18 -5.07 2.49 -62.26
C ASN A 18 -5.88 1.99 -61.06
N ILE A 19 -7.21 1.90 -61.19
CA ILE A 19 -8.09 1.30 -60.17
C ILE A 19 -7.68 -0.15 -59.90
N ALA A 20 -7.57 -0.96 -60.96
CA ALA A 20 -7.23 -2.37 -60.82
C ALA A 20 -5.85 -2.58 -60.20
N THR A 21 -4.85 -1.79 -60.61
CA THR A 21 -3.49 -1.88 -60.07
C THR A 21 -3.46 -1.53 -58.58
N LYS A 22 -4.23 -0.51 -58.17
CA LYS A 22 -4.36 -0.14 -56.75
C LYS A 22 -5.03 -1.25 -55.94
N ILE A 23 -6.18 -1.74 -56.41
CA ILE A 23 -6.92 -2.82 -55.74
C ILE A 23 -6.04 -4.06 -55.60
N LEU A 24 -5.34 -4.47 -56.67
CA LEU A 24 -4.49 -5.65 -56.67
C LEU A 24 -3.32 -5.52 -55.70
N ARG A 25 -2.67 -4.34 -55.64
CA ARG A 25 -1.57 -4.06 -54.71
C ARG A 25 -2.03 -4.08 -53.26
N ASP A 26 -3.17 -3.47 -52.97
CA ASP A 26 -3.69 -3.40 -51.61
C ASP A 26 -4.19 -4.81 -51.16
N LEU A 27 -4.80 -5.60 -52.07
CA LEU A 27 -5.16 -7.01 -51.81
C LEU A 27 -3.96 -7.92 -51.63
N SER A 28 -2.89 -7.76 -52.42
CA SER A 28 -1.69 -8.59 -52.25
C SER A 28 -1.04 -8.37 -50.89
N THR A 29 -1.05 -7.11 -50.41
CA THR A 29 -0.60 -6.74 -49.07
C THR A 29 -1.47 -7.37 -47.99
N LEU A 30 -2.80 -7.38 -48.17
CA LEU A 30 -3.73 -8.03 -47.25
C LEU A 30 -3.49 -9.55 -47.21
N ARG A 31 -3.41 -10.21 -48.38
CA ARG A 31 -3.14 -11.65 -48.51
C ARG A 31 -1.84 -12.06 -47.82
N SER A 32 -0.79 -11.26 -47.92
CA SER A 32 0.51 -11.57 -47.30
C SER A 32 0.56 -11.33 -45.79
N THR A 33 -0.34 -10.52 -45.23
CA THR A 33 -0.29 -10.11 -43.81
C THR A 33 -1.32 -10.80 -42.92
N ILE A 34 -2.16 -11.69 -43.47
CA ILE A 34 -3.20 -12.46 -42.75
C ILE A 34 -2.63 -13.35 -41.65
N ASP A 35 -1.47 -13.96 -41.89
CA ASP A 35 -0.87 -14.92 -40.97
C ASP A 35 0.07 -14.25 -39.95
N GLU A 36 0.67 -13.12 -40.31
CA GLU A 36 1.68 -12.43 -39.48
C GLU A 36 1.08 -11.40 -38.51
N ASN A 37 -0.08 -10.80 -38.82
CA ASN A 37 -0.59 -9.65 -38.07
C ASN A 37 -2.04 -9.83 -37.59
N THR A 38 -2.20 -10.28 -36.33
CA THR A 38 -3.50 -10.47 -35.65
C THR A 38 -4.31 -9.17 -35.49
N SER A 39 -3.71 -7.98 -35.66
CA SER A 39 -4.46 -6.72 -35.65
C SER A 39 -5.33 -6.54 -36.91
N ASN A 40 -4.86 -7.00 -38.08
CA ASN A 40 -5.59 -6.90 -39.35
C ASN A 40 -6.87 -7.75 -39.34
N ALA A 41 -6.79 -8.95 -38.78
CA ALA A 41 -7.93 -9.86 -38.63
C ALA A 41 -9.03 -9.32 -37.69
N ARG A 42 -8.69 -8.37 -36.80
CA ARG A 42 -9.66 -7.71 -35.90
C ARG A 42 -10.24 -6.43 -36.50
N ARG A 43 -9.56 -5.80 -37.47
CA ARG A 43 -9.88 -4.46 -37.98
C ARG A 43 -11.14 -4.38 -38.85
N TRP A 44 -11.42 -5.40 -39.64
CA TRP A 44 -12.47 -5.35 -40.68
C TRP A 44 -13.86 -4.99 -40.12
N ILE A 45 -14.21 -5.46 -38.92
CA ILE A 45 -15.52 -5.22 -38.32
C ILE A 45 -15.67 -3.75 -37.91
N TRP A 46 -14.59 -3.14 -37.44
CA TRP A 46 -14.57 -1.73 -37.05
C TRP A 46 -14.69 -0.80 -38.26
N GLU A 47 -14.15 -1.20 -39.41
CA GLU A 47 -14.35 -0.46 -40.68
C GLU A 47 -15.83 -0.51 -41.11
N LEU A 48 -16.54 -1.63 -40.91
CA LEU A 48 -17.98 -1.71 -41.17
C LEU A 48 -18.81 -0.87 -40.20
N VAL A 49 -18.49 -0.92 -38.90
CA VAL A 49 -19.15 -0.10 -37.87
C VAL A 49 -18.92 1.39 -38.14
N GLN A 50 -17.69 1.78 -38.50
CA GLN A 50 -17.37 3.15 -38.87
C GLN A 50 -18.13 3.59 -40.13
N ASN A 51 -18.22 2.73 -41.15
CA ASN A 51 -18.99 3.04 -42.36
C ASN A 51 -20.47 3.26 -42.03
N ALA A 52 -21.05 2.45 -41.14
CA ALA A 52 -22.43 2.63 -40.68
C ALA A 52 -22.63 3.95 -39.92
N LYS A 53 -21.66 4.32 -39.07
CA LYS A 53 -21.64 5.58 -38.32
C LYS A 53 -21.56 6.79 -39.25
N ASP A 54 -20.68 6.78 -40.26
CA ASP A 54 -20.53 7.87 -41.24
C ASP A 54 -21.81 8.19 -42.01
N VAL A 55 -22.74 7.24 -42.10
CA VAL A 55 -24.06 7.41 -42.73
C VAL A 55 -25.20 7.42 -41.71
N SER A 56 -24.91 7.79 -40.45
CA SER A 56 -25.90 7.92 -39.39
C SER A 56 -27.02 8.89 -39.78
N GLN A 57 -28.23 8.57 -39.33
CA GLN A 57 -29.40 9.45 -39.45
C GLN A 57 -29.49 10.36 -38.22
N ALA A 58 -30.47 11.27 -38.18
CA ALA A 58 -30.66 12.16 -37.02
C ALA A 58 -30.93 11.38 -35.72
N GLU A 59 -31.63 10.25 -35.81
CA GLU A 59 -31.88 9.34 -34.69
C GLU A 59 -30.70 8.41 -34.37
N GLY A 60 -29.59 8.52 -35.12
CA GLY A 60 -28.43 7.64 -35.06
C GLY A 60 -28.57 6.40 -35.96
N VAL A 61 -27.67 5.43 -35.78
CA VAL A 61 -27.62 4.17 -36.54
C VAL A 61 -27.76 2.97 -35.61
N LYS A 62 -28.52 1.98 -36.08
CA LYS A 62 -28.66 0.65 -35.51
C LYS A 62 -27.96 -0.35 -36.41
N ILE A 63 -27.14 -1.20 -35.82
CA ILE A 63 -26.32 -2.19 -36.50
C ILE A 63 -26.79 -3.57 -36.08
N ARG A 64 -26.81 -4.51 -37.01
CA ARG A 64 -27.05 -5.93 -36.78
C ARG A 64 -25.94 -6.75 -37.42
N VAL A 65 -25.41 -7.69 -36.65
CA VAL A 65 -24.30 -8.54 -37.02
C VAL A 65 -24.74 -9.98 -36.83
N ALA A 66 -24.82 -10.78 -37.90
CA ALA A 66 -25.35 -12.14 -37.83
C ALA A 66 -24.53 -13.11 -38.69
N LYS A 67 -24.61 -14.40 -38.38
CA LYS A 67 -24.16 -15.49 -39.24
C LYS A 67 -25.38 -16.28 -39.72
N SER A 68 -25.50 -16.47 -41.02
CA SER A 68 -26.59 -17.21 -41.65
C SER A 68 -26.39 -18.72 -41.48
N SER A 69 -27.45 -19.49 -41.73
CA SER A 69 -27.37 -20.97 -41.78
C SER A 69 -26.54 -21.49 -42.95
N SER A 70 -26.35 -20.67 -43.99
CA SER A 70 -25.54 -20.95 -45.19
C SER A 70 -24.06 -20.61 -45.01
N ASN A 71 -23.60 -20.40 -43.77
CA ASN A 71 -22.23 -20.01 -43.44
C ASN A 71 -21.80 -18.65 -44.01
N GLU A 72 -22.73 -17.69 -44.07
CA GLU A 72 -22.44 -16.33 -44.51
C GLU A 72 -22.50 -15.38 -43.33
N PHE A 73 -21.54 -14.48 -43.25
CA PHE A 73 -21.60 -13.36 -42.35
C PHE A 73 -22.43 -12.22 -42.96
N ILE A 74 -23.37 -11.68 -42.19
CA ILE A 74 -24.26 -10.60 -42.58
C ILE A 74 -24.08 -9.42 -41.63
N PHE A 75 -23.57 -8.32 -42.14
CA PHE A 75 -23.57 -7.02 -41.47
C PHE A 75 -24.71 -6.18 -42.05
N SER A 76 -25.58 -5.64 -41.21
CA SER A 76 -26.71 -4.80 -41.65
C SER A 76 -26.83 -3.54 -40.81
N HIS A 77 -27.24 -2.43 -41.41
CA HIS A 77 -27.52 -1.19 -40.68
C HIS A 77 -28.68 -0.41 -41.28
N ASN A 78 -29.31 0.46 -40.49
CA ASN A 78 -30.41 1.34 -40.90
C ASN A 78 -29.93 2.76 -41.25
N GLY A 79 -28.69 2.90 -41.73
CA GLY A 79 -28.13 4.21 -42.08
C GLY A 79 -28.82 4.88 -43.28
N LYS A 80 -28.37 6.06 -43.65
CA LYS A 80 -28.84 6.78 -44.84
C LYS A 80 -28.66 5.93 -46.11
N PRO A 81 -29.56 6.04 -47.10
CA PRO A 81 -29.40 5.38 -48.39
C PRO A 81 -28.10 5.78 -49.11
N PHE A 82 -27.67 4.95 -50.05
CA PHE A 82 -26.55 5.27 -50.93
C PHE A 82 -26.90 6.42 -51.87
N LYS A 83 -25.92 7.31 -52.09
CA LYS A 83 -25.89 8.22 -53.23
C LYS A 83 -25.21 7.54 -54.41
N ALA A 84 -25.44 8.03 -55.63
CA ALA A 84 -24.81 7.49 -56.83
C ALA A 84 -23.27 7.51 -56.74
N ASP A 85 -22.71 8.59 -56.21
CA ASP A 85 -21.27 8.71 -55.98
C ASP A 85 -20.76 7.72 -54.93
N ASN A 86 -21.49 7.50 -53.83
CA ASN A 86 -21.08 6.60 -52.75
C ASN A 86 -20.95 5.16 -53.23
N ILE A 87 -21.90 4.67 -54.02
CA ILE A 87 -21.86 3.29 -54.55
C ILE A 87 -20.75 3.15 -55.59
N ARG A 88 -20.52 4.18 -56.41
CA ARG A 88 -19.40 4.22 -57.35
C ARG A 88 -18.06 4.15 -56.61
N PHE A 89 -17.88 4.91 -55.54
CA PHE A 89 -16.67 4.89 -54.71
C PHE A 89 -16.43 3.52 -54.07
N LEU A 90 -17.48 2.81 -53.68
CA LEU A 90 -17.38 1.45 -53.16
C LEU A 90 -16.87 0.46 -54.22
N ILE A 91 -17.37 0.55 -55.45
CA ILE A 91 -16.94 -0.31 -56.56
C ILE A 91 -15.51 0.03 -57.01
N GLU A 92 -15.22 1.32 -57.22
CA GLU A 92 -13.95 1.78 -57.79
C GLU A 92 -12.83 1.92 -56.73
N GLN A 93 -13.14 1.83 -55.43
CA GLN A 93 -12.19 2.04 -54.32
C GLN A 93 -11.46 3.39 -54.41
N ILE A 94 -12.19 4.42 -54.86
CA ILE A 94 -11.73 5.81 -54.96
C ILE A 94 -12.35 6.58 -53.79
N SER A 95 -11.53 7.34 -53.06
CA SER A 95 -11.97 8.17 -51.93
C SER A 95 -11.75 9.64 -52.25
N THR A 96 -12.81 10.44 -52.14
CA THR A 96 -12.79 11.90 -52.27
C THR A 96 -13.16 12.62 -50.96
N LYS A 97 -13.19 11.91 -49.82
CA LYS A 97 -13.50 12.52 -48.52
C LYS A 97 -12.43 13.56 -48.14
N ASP A 98 -12.78 14.85 -48.20
CA ASP A 98 -11.94 15.98 -47.78
C ASP A 98 -11.59 15.90 -46.29
N GLN A 99 -10.30 15.96 -45.96
CA GLN A 99 -9.78 15.85 -44.58
C GLN A 99 -10.03 17.08 -43.71
N GLU A 100 -10.40 18.22 -44.31
CA GLU A 100 -10.40 19.54 -43.64
C GLU A 100 -11.78 20.01 -43.15
N LYS A 101 -12.82 19.18 -43.28
CA LYS A 101 -14.16 19.56 -42.81
C LYS A 101 -14.34 19.18 -41.35
N GLU A 102 -13.90 20.09 -40.48
CA GLU A 102 -14.38 20.15 -39.10
C GLU A 102 -15.88 20.48 -39.09
N ASP A 103 -16.61 19.95 -38.12
CA ASP A 103 -17.95 20.46 -37.83
C ASP A 103 -17.87 21.82 -37.12
N GLU A 104 -19.04 22.42 -36.89
CA GLU A 104 -19.15 23.71 -36.21
C GLU A 104 -18.55 23.69 -34.78
N THR A 105 -18.28 22.51 -34.23
CA THR A 105 -17.67 22.34 -32.91
C THR A 105 -16.15 22.21 -32.95
N GLY A 106 -15.52 21.98 -34.12
CA GLY A 106 -14.09 21.69 -34.27
C GLY A 106 -13.74 20.19 -34.27
N LYS A 107 -14.75 19.30 -34.30
CA LYS A 107 -14.58 17.85 -34.38
C LYS A 107 -14.49 17.42 -35.84
N ARG A 108 -13.55 16.55 -36.19
CA ARG A 108 -13.47 15.99 -37.56
C ARG A 108 -14.74 15.21 -37.89
N LYS A 109 -15.48 15.64 -38.93
CA LYS A 109 -16.73 15.00 -39.38
C LYS A 109 -16.54 13.59 -39.92
N THR A 110 -15.39 13.31 -40.52
CA THR A 110 -15.07 12.00 -41.09
C THR A 110 -13.86 11.40 -40.41
N THR A 111 -14.04 10.24 -39.78
CA THR A 111 -13.00 9.55 -39.00
C THR A 111 -12.00 8.81 -39.90
N GLY A 112 -12.25 8.69 -41.21
CA GLY A 112 -11.43 7.93 -42.17
C GLY A 112 -10.59 8.82 -43.08
N LYS A 113 -9.27 8.56 -43.13
CA LYS A 113 -8.36 9.21 -44.10
C LYS A 113 -8.35 8.56 -45.48
N PHE A 114 -8.81 7.33 -45.64
CA PHE A 114 -8.61 6.59 -46.89
C PHE A 114 -9.75 5.60 -47.15
N GLY A 115 -10.37 5.65 -48.33
CA GLY A 115 -11.36 4.67 -48.79
C GLY A 115 -10.76 3.30 -49.14
N THR A 116 -9.75 2.86 -48.39
CA THR A 116 -9.18 1.50 -48.39
C THR A 116 -9.73 0.65 -47.24
N GLY A 117 -10.40 1.26 -46.26
CA GLY A 117 -10.97 0.56 -45.10
C GLY A 117 -11.94 -0.56 -45.49
N PHE A 118 -12.80 -0.34 -46.50
CA PHE A 118 -13.70 -1.39 -46.99
C PHE A 118 -12.94 -2.57 -47.62
N LEU A 119 -11.78 -2.35 -48.25
CA LEU A 119 -10.99 -3.43 -48.83
C LEU A 119 -10.50 -4.42 -47.75
N THR A 120 -10.24 -3.95 -46.52
CA THR A 120 -9.88 -4.84 -45.40
C THR A 120 -10.97 -5.85 -45.08
N THR A 121 -12.23 -5.58 -45.41
CA THR A 121 -13.33 -6.56 -45.23
C THR A 121 -13.20 -7.75 -46.16
N HIS A 122 -12.38 -7.67 -47.21
CA HIS A 122 -12.11 -8.79 -48.10
C HIS A 122 -11.17 -9.83 -47.47
N LEU A 123 -10.57 -9.53 -46.30
CA LEU A 123 -9.94 -10.53 -45.44
C LEU A 123 -10.93 -11.60 -44.96
N LEU A 124 -12.20 -11.22 -44.81
CA LEU A 124 -13.28 -12.13 -44.42
C LEU A 124 -13.76 -12.95 -45.61
N SER A 125 -13.87 -12.31 -46.78
CA SER A 125 -14.22 -12.97 -48.04
C SER A 125 -13.85 -12.09 -49.22
N GLU A 126 -13.18 -12.65 -50.22
CA GLU A 126 -12.85 -11.92 -51.45
C GLU A 126 -14.08 -11.56 -52.31
N ARG A 127 -15.25 -12.10 -51.96
CA ARG A 127 -16.53 -11.79 -52.59
C ARG A 127 -17.48 -11.19 -51.57
N VAL A 128 -18.08 -10.05 -51.89
CA VAL A 128 -19.03 -9.37 -51.00
C VAL A 128 -20.29 -9.00 -51.77
N THR A 129 -21.44 -9.47 -51.30
CA THR A 129 -22.74 -9.04 -51.85
C THR A 129 -23.26 -7.86 -51.05
N VAL A 130 -23.57 -6.77 -51.74
CA VAL A 130 -24.08 -5.53 -51.14
C VAL A 130 -25.55 -5.37 -51.52
N HIS A 131 -26.43 -5.40 -50.52
CA HIS A 131 -27.82 -4.97 -50.65
C HIS A 131 -27.95 -3.55 -50.15
N GLY A 132 -28.60 -2.69 -50.92
CA GLY A 132 -28.80 -1.31 -50.52
C GLY A 132 -29.98 -0.66 -51.18
N VAL A 133 -30.26 0.55 -50.72
CA VAL A 133 -31.23 1.46 -51.33
C VAL A 133 -30.46 2.69 -51.83
N LEU A 134 -30.70 3.07 -53.08
CA LEU A 134 -30.20 4.30 -53.70
C LEU A 134 -31.24 5.41 -53.55
N LYS A 135 -30.77 6.60 -53.18
CA LYS A 135 -31.56 7.84 -53.16
C LYS A 135 -30.62 9.02 -53.37
N ASP A 136 -30.79 9.72 -54.49
CA ASP A 136 -30.04 10.94 -54.79
C ASP A 136 -30.98 12.08 -55.20
N LYS A 137 -30.82 13.24 -54.55
CA LYS A 137 -31.65 14.44 -54.78
C LYS A 137 -33.15 14.11 -54.94
N THR A 138 -33.71 14.42 -56.11
CA THR A 138 -35.13 14.25 -56.46
C THR A 138 -35.46 12.87 -57.07
N LEU A 139 -34.48 11.98 -57.26
CA LEU A 139 -34.72 10.64 -57.84
C LEU A 139 -35.49 9.73 -56.87
N PRO A 140 -36.31 8.77 -57.37
CA PRO A 140 -37.02 7.81 -56.53
C PRO A 140 -36.05 6.88 -55.79
N TYR A 141 -36.52 6.27 -54.71
CA TYR A 141 -35.79 5.20 -54.04
C TYR A 141 -35.72 3.98 -54.95
N LYS A 142 -34.55 3.35 -55.04
CA LYS A 142 -34.37 2.10 -55.78
C LYS A 142 -33.56 1.10 -54.98
N ARG A 143 -34.00 -0.16 -54.94
CA ARG A 143 -33.21 -1.25 -54.35
C ARG A 143 -32.22 -1.75 -55.39
N PHE A 144 -31.02 -2.06 -54.93
CA PHE A 144 -30.02 -2.70 -55.77
C PHE A 144 -29.32 -3.81 -54.99
N GLU A 145 -28.81 -4.76 -55.74
CA GLU A 145 -27.93 -5.83 -55.29
C GLU A 145 -26.72 -5.81 -56.22
N VAL A 146 -25.52 -5.74 -55.65
CA VAL A 146 -24.28 -5.81 -56.44
C VAL A 146 -23.28 -6.72 -55.73
N MET A 147 -22.67 -7.62 -56.49
CA MET A 147 -21.61 -8.49 -56.00
C MET A 147 -20.26 -7.90 -56.38
N LEU A 148 -19.45 -7.60 -55.37
CA LEU A 148 -18.09 -7.12 -55.49
C LEU A 148 -17.16 -8.33 -55.45
N ASP A 149 -16.64 -8.73 -56.63
CA ASP A 149 -15.66 -9.81 -56.72
C ASP A 149 -14.24 -9.23 -56.74
N ARG A 150 -13.39 -9.69 -55.81
CA ARG A 150 -11.99 -9.32 -55.70
C ARG A 150 -11.05 -10.53 -55.72
N SER A 151 -11.54 -11.70 -56.16
CA SER A 151 -10.74 -12.93 -56.20
C SER A 151 -9.70 -13.00 -57.32
N GLY A 152 -9.60 -11.96 -58.15
CA GLY A 152 -8.63 -11.90 -59.25
C GLY A 152 -7.18 -11.82 -58.78
N TYR A 153 -6.26 -12.36 -59.58
CA TYR A 153 -4.80 -12.28 -59.37
C TYR A 153 -4.10 -11.45 -60.44
N SER A 154 -4.82 -11.06 -61.50
CA SER A 154 -4.31 -10.21 -62.57
C SER A 154 -5.10 -8.92 -62.71
N ASN A 155 -4.44 -7.86 -63.21
CA ASN A 155 -5.11 -6.58 -63.50
C ASN A 155 -6.32 -6.77 -64.43
N ARG A 156 -6.24 -7.69 -65.40
CA ARG A 156 -7.34 -7.97 -66.33
C ARG A 156 -8.58 -8.51 -65.61
N GLU A 157 -8.40 -9.51 -64.73
CA GLU A 157 -9.49 -10.08 -63.94
C GLU A 157 -10.15 -9.04 -63.04
N ILE A 158 -9.35 -8.17 -62.39
CA ILE A 158 -9.89 -7.10 -61.54
C ILE A 158 -10.68 -6.09 -62.39
N ILE A 159 -10.18 -5.69 -63.58
CA ILE A 159 -10.92 -4.81 -64.49
C ILE A 159 -12.27 -5.45 -64.87
N GLU A 160 -12.26 -6.71 -65.30
CA GLU A 160 -13.48 -7.45 -65.68
C GLU A 160 -14.49 -7.50 -64.53
N SER A 161 -14.03 -7.75 -63.29
CA SER A 161 -14.90 -7.79 -62.10
C SER A 161 -15.52 -6.42 -61.76
N VAL A 162 -14.75 -5.34 -61.90
CA VAL A 162 -15.19 -3.96 -61.66
C VAL A 162 -16.19 -3.54 -62.73
N GLU A 163 -15.95 -3.87 -63.99
CA GLU A 163 -16.87 -3.59 -65.10
C GLU A 163 -18.18 -4.37 -64.95
N LYS A 164 -18.13 -5.64 -64.53
CA LYS A 164 -19.33 -6.42 -64.22
C LYS A 164 -20.16 -5.77 -63.11
N SER A 165 -19.51 -5.30 -62.04
CA SER A 165 -20.18 -4.58 -60.94
C SER A 165 -20.81 -3.27 -61.43
N ARG A 166 -20.11 -2.53 -62.31
CA ARG A 166 -20.60 -1.29 -62.91
C ARG A 166 -21.80 -1.52 -63.84
N ALA A 167 -21.79 -2.60 -64.62
CA ALA A 167 -22.90 -2.96 -65.50
C ALA A 167 -24.21 -3.17 -64.70
N VAL A 168 -24.14 -3.83 -63.54
CA VAL A 168 -25.30 -4.01 -62.66
C VAL A 168 -25.88 -2.67 -62.20
N LEU A 169 -25.03 -1.68 -61.91
CA LEU A 169 -25.50 -0.34 -61.52
C LEU A 169 -26.14 0.44 -62.68
N ASN A 170 -25.68 0.25 -63.91
CA ASN A 170 -26.28 0.90 -65.07
C ASN A 170 -27.73 0.44 -65.30
N GLU A 171 -28.06 -0.78 -64.88
CA GLU A 171 -29.41 -1.35 -64.98
C GLU A 171 -30.35 -0.88 -63.86
N VAL A 172 -29.85 -0.17 -62.84
CA VAL A 172 -30.68 0.29 -61.70
C VAL A 172 -31.82 1.20 -62.16
N ASP A 173 -31.62 1.98 -63.22
CA ASP A 173 -32.68 2.83 -63.79
C ASP A 173 -33.86 2.02 -64.36
N HIS A 174 -33.67 0.73 -64.66
CA HIS A 174 -34.72 -0.18 -65.11
C HIS A 174 -35.43 -0.93 -63.97
N LEU A 175 -34.91 -0.86 -62.74
CA LEU A 175 -35.54 -1.48 -61.56
C LEU A 175 -36.78 -0.69 -61.09
N PRO A 176 -37.78 -1.36 -60.51
CA PRO A 176 -38.98 -0.70 -59.99
C PRO A 176 -38.65 0.25 -58.84
N ASN A 177 -39.45 1.31 -58.72
CA ASN A 177 -39.35 2.23 -57.60
C ASN A 177 -39.65 1.51 -56.27
N PHE A 178 -38.86 1.80 -55.25
CA PHE A 178 -39.03 1.26 -53.91
C PHE A 178 -39.82 2.23 -53.03
N GLU A 179 -41.16 2.21 -53.15
CA GLU A 179 -42.04 3.14 -52.45
C GLU A 179 -42.19 2.85 -50.94
N ALA A 180 -41.98 1.59 -50.52
CA ALA A 180 -42.09 1.15 -49.13
C ALA A 180 -40.80 1.38 -48.30
N TYR A 181 -40.04 2.43 -48.61
CA TYR A 181 -38.82 2.75 -47.87
C TYR A 181 -39.14 3.15 -46.42
N ASP A 182 -38.52 2.45 -45.48
CA ASP A 182 -38.67 2.69 -44.05
C ASP A 182 -37.28 2.87 -43.45
N ALA A 183 -36.97 4.09 -43.03
CA ALA A 183 -35.67 4.48 -42.48
C ALA A 183 -35.30 3.69 -41.20
N SER A 184 -36.26 3.11 -40.49
CA SER A 184 -36.01 2.32 -39.28
C SER A 184 -35.52 0.91 -39.58
N LYS A 185 -35.76 0.39 -40.79
CA LYS A 185 -35.36 -0.95 -41.21
C LYS A 185 -33.89 -1.00 -41.62
N TYR A 186 -33.30 -2.19 -41.52
CA TYR A 186 -31.95 -2.49 -41.98
C TYR A 186 -31.88 -2.51 -43.52
N ASN A 187 -31.85 -1.33 -44.13
CA ASN A 187 -31.91 -1.16 -45.59
C ASN A 187 -30.59 -1.41 -46.30
N THR A 188 -29.47 -1.42 -45.58
CA THR A 188 -28.14 -1.73 -46.12
C THR A 188 -27.61 -3.01 -45.49
N GLN A 189 -27.14 -3.93 -46.32
CA GLN A 189 -26.53 -5.20 -45.89
C GLN A 189 -25.27 -5.51 -46.70
N PHE A 190 -24.25 -6.00 -46.01
CA PHE A 190 -23.04 -6.59 -46.59
C PHE A 190 -23.00 -8.06 -46.21
N ILE A 191 -22.95 -8.93 -47.20
CA ILE A 191 -23.01 -10.38 -47.05
C ILE A 191 -21.69 -10.98 -47.54
N TYR A 192 -21.02 -11.71 -46.66
CA TYR A 192 -19.70 -12.30 -46.87
C TYR A 192 -19.79 -13.81 -46.71
N PRO A 193 -19.59 -14.60 -47.77
CA PRO A 193 -19.51 -16.04 -47.67
C PRO A 193 -18.20 -16.45 -46.97
N LEU A 194 -18.30 -17.21 -45.89
CA LEU A 194 -17.14 -17.75 -45.16
C LEU A 194 -16.81 -19.11 -45.76
N LEU A 195 -15.86 -19.13 -46.70
CA LEU A 195 -15.60 -20.28 -47.58
C LEU A 195 -14.48 -21.21 -47.08
N ASP A 196 -13.66 -20.74 -46.15
CA ASP A 196 -12.47 -21.47 -45.66
C ASP A 196 -12.21 -21.21 -44.17
N ASP A 197 -11.27 -21.97 -43.60
CA ASP A 197 -10.91 -21.90 -42.18
C ASP A 197 -10.27 -20.55 -41.79
N VAL A 198 -9.63 -19.87 -42.75
CA VAL A 198 -9.04 -18.54 -42.53
C VAL A 198 -10.15 -17.51 -42.32
N ALA A 199 -11.18 -17.53 -43.16
CA ALA A 199 -12.36 -16.68 -43.04
C ALA A 199 -13.08 -16.91 -41.71
N GLU A 200 -13.22 -18.16 -41.25
CA GLU A 200 -13.81 -18.48 -39.95
C GLU A 200 -12.99 -17.99 -38.77
N ARG A 201 -11.65 -18.07 -38.86
CA ARG A 201 -10.73 -17.51 -37.86
C ARG A 201 -10.85 -15.99 -37.79
N VAL A 202 -10.74 -15.29 -38.93
CA VAL A 202 -10.86 -13.83 -39.04
C VAL A 202 -12.24 -13.34 -38.57
N TYR A 203 -13.30 -14.08 -38.91
CA TYR A 203 -14.65 -13.83 -38.40
C TYR A 203 -14.70 -13.88 -36.88
N SER A 204 -14.17 -14.96 -36.30
CA SER A 204 -14.22 -15.22 -34.86
C SER A 204 -13.40 -14.20 -34.08
N GLU A 205 -12.19 -13.87 -34.53
CA GLU A 205 -11.31 -12.86 -33.93
C GLU A 205 -11.97 -11.48 -33.95
N GLY A 206 -12.46 -11.02 -35.11
CA GLY A 206 -13.15 -9.73 -35.24
C GLY A 206 -14.43 -9.65 -34.40
N LEU A 207 -15.25 -10.70 -34.37
CA LEU A 207 -16.47 -10.71 -33.58
C LEU A 207 -16.22 -10.69 -32.07
N ASN A 208 -15.18 -11.39 -31.60
CA ASN A 208 -14.79 -11.37 -30.19
C ASN A 208 -14.23 -10.01 -29.79
N ASP A 209 -13.45 -9.37 -30.66
CA ASP A 209 -12.98 -7.99 -30.45
C ASP A 209 -14.15 -7.01 -30.36
N LEU A 210 -15.10 -7.06 -31.30
CA LEU A 210 -16.30 -6.23 -31.27
C LEU A 210 -17.07 -6.40 -29.96
N LYS A 211 -17.30 -7.64 -29.50
CA LYS A 211 -18.03 -7.90 -28.24
C LYS A 211 -17.35 -7.32 -27.00
N SER A 212 -16.02 -7.27 -26.99
CA SER A 212 -15.22 -6.80 -25.85
C SER A 212 -15.15 -5.27 -25.81
N ASN A 213 -15.12 -4.64 -26.99
CA ASN A 213 -14.90 -3.21 -27.14
C ASN A 213 -16.18 -2.39 -27.44
N ILE A 214 -17.30 -3.02 -27.81
CA ILE A 214 -18.53 -2.31 -28.21
C ILE A 214 -19.11 -1.44 -27.08
N GLY A 215 -18.96 -1.86 -25.81
CA GLY A 215 -19.42 -1.05 -24.67
C GLY A 215 -18.70 0.30 -24.60
N TYR A 216 -17.37 0.29 -24.77
CA TYR A 216 -16.57 1.52 -24.84
C TYR A 216 -16.94 2.37 -26.05
N THR A 217 -17.15 1.76 -27.22
CA THR A 217 -17.55 2.50 -28.43
C THR A 217 -18.91 3.17 -28.27
N LEU A 218 -19.92 2.46 -27.74
CA LEU A 218 -21.25 3.06 -27.51
C LEU A 218 -21.19 4.18 -26.48
N ALA A 219 -20.30 4.07 -25.48
CA ALA A 219 -20.10 5.13 -24.50
C ALA A 219 -19.42 6.38 -25.09
N LEU A 220 -18.62 6.21 -26.15
CA LEU A 220 -17.91 7.29 -26.82
C LEU A 220 -18.63 7.89 -28.04
N ASN A 221 -19.64 7.17 -28.56
CA ASN A 221 -20.22 7.46 -29.86
C ASN A 221 -21.75 7.45 -29.77
N ASP A 222 -22.33 8.64 -29.64
CA ASP A 222 -23.76 8.86 -29.54
C ASP A 222 -24.51 8.62 -30.86
N GLU A 223 -23.81 8.64 -31.99
CA GLU A 223 -24.36 8.35 -33.32
C GLU A 223 -24.74 6.87 -33.49
N ILE A 224 -24.13 5.95 -32.72
CA ILE A 224 -24.46 4.52 -32.74
C ILE A 224 -25.41 4.23 -31.57
N LYS A 225 -26.67 3.90 -31.87
CA LYS A 225 -27.68 3.67 -30.82
C LYS A 225 -27.73 2.23 -30.34
N GLU A 226 -27.50 1.29 -31.26
CA GLU A 226 -27.74 -0.12 -30.99
C GLU A 226 -26.81 -0.98 -31.85
N VAL A 227 -26.24 -2.02 -31.23
CA VAL A 227 -25.58 -3.12 -31.94
C VAL A 227 -26.17 -4.44 -31.48
N ALA A 228 -26.83 -5.13 -32.41
CA ALA A 228 -27.49 -6.41 -32.19
C ALA A 228 -26.68 -7.56 -32.81
N PHE A 229 -26.52 -8.65 -32.07
CA PHE A 229 -25.86 -9.87 -32.52
C PHE A 229 -26.89 -10.95 -32.82
N GLY A 230 -26.98 -11.42 -34.06
CA GLY A 230 -27.93 -12.44 -34.51
C GLY A 230 -29.39 -11.97 -34.62
N SER A 231 -30.29 -12.87 -35.02
CA SER A 231 -31.74 -12.61 -35.14
C SER A 231 -32.51 -12.78 -33.82
N LYS A 232 -31.92 -13.50 -32.86
CA LYS A 232 -32.43 -13.76 -31.51
C LYS A 232 -31.36 -13.57 -30.41
N GLY A 233 -30.34 -12.74 -30.67
CA GLY A 233 -29.17 -12.68 -29.78
C GLY A 233 -29.06 -11.40 -28.97
N ARG A 234 -27.82 -11.12 -28.54
CA ARG A 234 -27.49 -10.08 -27.55
C ARG A 234 -27.59 -8.69 -28.17
N ILE A 235 -28.20 -7.74 -27.47
CA ILE A 235 -28.32 -6.34 -27.91
C ILE A 235 -27.54 -5.45 -26.96
N TYR A 236 -26.69 -4.59 -27.52
CA TYR A 236 -25.99 -3.54 -26.79
C TYR A 236 -26.56 -2.19 -27.19
N LYS A 237 -27.00 -1.40 -26.22
CA LYS A 237 -27.55 -0.06 -26.47
C LYS A 237 -27.21 0.90 -25.34
N LEU A 238 -27.08 2.18 -25.68
CA LEU A 238 -26.96 3.24 -24.69
C LEU A 238 -28.30 3.37 -23.94
N GLU A 239 -28.27 3.30 -22.61
CA GLU A 239 -29.48 3.39 -21.79
C GLU A 239 -29.59 4.72 -21.06
N LYS A 240 -28.54 5.11 -20.34
CA LYS A 240 -28.57 6.28 -19.48
C LYS A 240 -27.19 6.93 -19.38
N THR A 241 -27.21 8.26 -19.26
CA THR A 241 -26.06 9.07 -18.88
C THR A 241 -26.41 9.80 -17.59
N THR A 242 -25.59 9.66 -16.56
CA THR A 242 -25.74 10.34 -15.27
C THR A 242 -24.52 11.23 -15.01
N PRO A 243 -24.70 12.50 -14.63
CA PRO A 243 -23.59 13.34 -14.20
C PRO A 243 -22.85 12.72 -13.02
N LEU A 244 -21.53 12.78 -13.05
CA LEU A 244 -20.64 12.34 -11.97
C LEU A 244 -19.95 13.54 -11.33
N SER A 245 -19.51 14.50 -12.14
CA SER A 245 -18.95 15.79 -11.73
C SER A 245 -19.11 16.80 -12.88
N ASP A 246 -18.62 18.03 -12.70
CA ASP A 246 -18.67 19.07 -13.74
C ASP A 246 -17.98 18.67 -15.05
N ILE A 247 -17.03 17.73 -14.98
CA ILE A 247 -16.23 17.24 -16.11
C ILE A 247 -16.42 15.75 -16.38
N GLY A 248 -17.32 15.11 -15.66
CA GLY A 248 -17.42 13.65 -15.60
C GLY A 248 -18.85 13.16 -15.64
N GLN A 249 -19.04 12.00 -16.26
CA GLN A 249 -20.34 11.33 -16.36
C GLN A 249 -20.17 9.82 -16.24
N VAL A 250 -21.19 9.16 -15.72
CA VAL A 250 -21.33 7.70 -15.80
C VAL A 250 -22.27 7.38 -16.95
N ILE A 251 -21.77 6.58 -17.89
CA ILE A 251 -22.55 6.05 -19.01
C ILE A 251 -22.91 4.60 -18.74
N THR A 252 -24.20 4.29 -18.89
CA THR A 252 -24.74 2.93 -18.76
C THR A 252 -25.07 2.39 -20.13
N VAL A 253 -24.39 1.30 -20.50
CA VAL A 253 -24.65 0.51 -21.70
C VAL A 253 -25.38 -0.75 -21.28
N LYS A 254 -26.59 -0.92 -21.77
CA LYS A 254 -27.41 -2.09 -21.48
C LYS A 254 -27.07 -3.22 -22.45
N LYS A 255 -26.82 -4.40 -21.89
CA LYS A 255 -26.65 -5.66 -22.61
C LYS A 255 -27.87 -6.55 -22.36
N GLU A 256 -28.78 -6.59 -23.32
CA GLU A 256 -30.01 -7.40 -23.25
C GLU A 256 -29.78 -8.79 -23.85
N TYR A 257 -30.29 -9.81 -23.16
CA TYR A 257 -30.30 -11.21 -23.60
C TYR A 257 -31.71 -11.63 -24.01
N TYR A 258 -31.80 -12.65 -24.86
CA TYR A 258 -33.08 -13.13 -25.39
C TYR A 258 -34.03 -13.71 -24.32
N GLU A 259 -33.48 -14.18 -23.20
CA GLU A 259 -34.24 -14.75 -22.08
C GLU A 259 -34.88 -13.70 -21.16
N GLY A 260 -34.77 -12.41 -21.49
CA GLY A 260 -35.29 -11.30 -20.68
C GLY A 260 -34.30 -10.81 -19.63
N ASP A 261 -33.21 -11.52 -19.40
CA ASP A 261 -32.09 -11.04 -18.59
C ASP A 261 -31.42 -9.84 -19.28
N ALA A 262 -31.05 -8.85 -18.47
CA ALA A 262 -30.25 -7.72 -18.90
C ALA A 262 -29.11 -7.50 -17.92
N LYS A 263 -27.93 -7.18 -18.45
CA LYS A 263 -26.77 -6.75 -17.65
C LYS A 263 -26.44 -5.31 -18.02
N GLU A 264 -26.28 -4.48 -17.00
CA GLU A 264 -25.79 -3.12 -17.17
C GLU A 264 -24.25 -3.12 -17.13
N LEU A 265 -23.65 -2.38 -18.05
CA LEU A 265 -22.21 -2.07 -18.06
C LEU A 265 -22.07 -0.58 -17.80
N HIS A 266 -21.31 -0.21 -16.77
CA HIS A 266 -21.12 1.20 -16.41
C HIS A 266 -19.69 1.64 -16.72
N TYR A 267 -19.57 2.85 -17.26
CA TYR A 267 -18.31 3.47 -17.61
C TYR A 267 -18.25 4.87 -17.01
N ALA A 268 -17.21 5.17 -16.23
CA ALA A 268 -16.92 6.55 -15.85
C ALA A 268 -16.10 7.20 -16.96
N ILE A 269 -16.60 8.32 -17.49
CA ILE A 269 -15.94 9.12 -18.52
C ILE A 269 -15.68 10.50 -17.97
N LEU A 270 -14.43 10.94 -18.04
CA LEU A 270 -14.06 12.34 -17.81
C LEU A 270 -13.58 12.94 -19.12
N SER A 271 -14.03 14.15 -19.43
CA SER A 271 -13.76 14.82 -20.70
C SER A 271 -13.35 16.28 -20.47
N GLU A 272 -12.35 16.73 -21.23
CA GLU A 272 -11.92 18.13 -21.30
C GLU A 272 -11.48 18.40 -22.74
N ASN A 273 -11.92 19.51 -23.32
CA ASN A 273 -11.82 19.76 -24.75
C ASN A 273 -12.41 18.59 -25.56
N PHE A 274 -11.60 17.94 -26.40
CA PHE A 274 -11.97 16.74 -27.15
C PHE A 274 -11.37 15.45 -26.57
N THR A 275 -10.50 15.56 -25.56
CA THR A 275 -9.86 14.41 -24.92
C THR A 275 -10.77 13.85 -23.85
N SER A 276 -10.90 12.53 -23.81
CA SER A 276 -11.67 11.82 -22.79
C SER A 276 -10.91 10.62 -22.27
N ILE A 277 -11.05 10.31 -20.99
CA ILE A 277 -10.58 9.06 -20.40
C ILE A 277 -11.76 8.24 -19.90
N ILE A 278 -11.66 6.92 -20.02
CA ILE A 278 -12.72 5.99 -19.65
C ILE A 278 -12.18 4.88 -18.79
N ILE A 279 -12.90 4.54 -17.72
CA ILE A 279 -12.67 3.32 -16.95
C ILE A 279 -13.99 2.57 -16.72
N PRO A 280 -13.97 1.22 -16.78
CA PRO A 280 -15.13 0.42 -16.42
C PRO A 280 -15.33 0.47 -14.90
N ILE A 281 -16.59 0.60 -14.49
CA ILE A 281 -16.98 0.69 -13.08
C ILE A 281 -18.20 -0.18 -12.79
N GLU A 282 -18.45 -0.40 -11.51
CA GLU A 282 -19.66 -0.98 -10.97
C GLU A 282 -20.27 0.00 -9.96
N VAL A 283 -21.59 0.20 -10.03
CA VAL A 283 -22.31 1.15 -9.16
C VAL A 283 -23.20 0.35 -8.22
N GLU A 284 -22.80 0.25 -6.94
CA GLU A 284 -23.54 -0.49 -5.90
C GLU A 284 -24.01 0.44 -4.79
N LYS A 285 -25.33 0.59 -4.60
CA LYS A 285 -25.95 1.29 -3.44
C LYS A 285 -25.32 2.67 -3.13
N GLY A 286 -24.92 3.42 -4.16
CA GLY A 286 -24.28 4.73 -4.02
C GLY A 286 -22.75 4.73 -3.90
N SER A 287 -22.11 3.56 -3.90
CA SER A 287 -20.64 3.43 -3.96
C SER A 287 -20.18 2.98 -5.36
N ILE A 288 -19.08 3.55 -5.84
CA ILE A 288 -18.47 3.19 -7.12
C ILE A 288 -17.28 2.26 -6.87
N ARG A 289 -17.20 1.17 -7.63
CA ARG A 289 -16.08 0.22 -7.62
C ARG A 289 -15.40 0.21 -8.99
N ILE A 290 -14.10 0.42 -9.03
CA ILE A 290 -13.32 0.32 -10.27
C ILE A 290 -13.21 -1.15 -10.68
N LEU A 291 -13.46 -1.43 -11.96
CA LEU A 291 -13.27 -2.74 -12.57
C LEU A 291 -11.94 -2.76 -13.35
N PRO A 292 -11.29 -3.94 -13.46
CA PRO A 292 -10.10 -4.07 -14.27
C PRO A 292 -10.43 -3.87 -15.76
N ILE A 293 -9.54 -3.19 -16.49
CA ILE A 293 -9.56 -3.16 -17.94
C ILE A 293 -8.98 -4.49 -18.45
N GLU A 294 -9.76 -5.20 -19.27
CA GLU A 294 -9.36 -6.47 -19.88
C GLU A 294 -8.18 -6.26 -20.83
N ASP A 295 -7.27 -7.23 -20.91
CA ASP A 295 -6.00 -7.07 -21.66
C ASP A 295 -6.19 -7.01 -23.20
N ASN A 296 -7.39 -7.31 -23.70
CA ASN A 296 -7.78 -7.21 -25.12
C ASN A 296 -8.45 -5.87 -25.48
N VAL A 297 -8.62 -4.96 -24.51
CA VAL A 297 -9.14 -3.62 -24.75
C VAL A 297 -7.98 -2.69 -25.09
N PRO A 298 -7.97 -2.07 -26.28
CA PRO A 298 -6.90 -1.14 -26.63
C PRO A 298 -6.91 0.10 -25.74
N SER A 299 -5.74 0.62 -25.39
CA SER A 299 -5.68 1.80 -24.51
C SER A 299 -6.00 3.10 -25.23
N LEU A 300 -5.94 3.14 -26.56
CA LEU A 300 -6.17 4.34 -27.37
C LEU A 300 -7.35 4.16 -28.31
N PHE A 301 -8.22 5.16 -28.33
CA PHE A 301 -9.40 5.25 -29.17
C PHE A 301 -9.36 6.55 -29.97
N CYS A 302 -9.70 6.44 -31.25
CA CYS A 302 -10.00 7.60 -32.10
C CYS A 302 -11.44 7.43 -32.58
N GLN A 303 -12.39 7.66 -31.66
CA GLN A 303 -13.81 7.28 -31.73
C GLN A 303 -14.09 5.76 -31.79
N PHE A 304 -13.14 4.99 -32.32
CA PHE A 304 -13.10 3.54 -32.36
C PHE A 304 -11.75 3.04 -31.83
N PRO A 305 -11.65 1.79 -31.37
CA PRO A 305 -10.40 1.25 -30.84
C PRO A 305 -9.27 1.27 -31.87
N LEU A 306 -8.05 1.66 -31.47
CA LEU A 306 -6.84 1.55 -32.28
C LEU A 306 -6.16 0.20 -31.99
N LEU A 307 -6.43 -0.80 -32.83
CA LEU A 307 -6.09 -2.21 -32.60
C LEU A 307 -4.58 -2.44 -32.74
N GLY A 308 -3.86 -2.56 -31.62
CA GLY A 308 -2.39 -2.56 -31.56
C GLY A 308 -1.83 -1.58 -30.52
N SER A 309 -2.70 -0.69 -30.01
CA SER A 309 -2.39 0.18 -28.86
C SER A 309 -2.42 -0.54 -27.50
N ASP A 310 -2.57 -1.87 -27.51
CA ASP A 310 -2.48 -2.75 -26.34
C ASP A 310 -1.10 -2.63 -25.64
N SER A 311 -0.08 -2.23 -26.40
CA SER A 311 1.29 -1.95 -25.92
C SER A 311 1.41 -0.62 -25.15
N PHE A 312 0.49 0.32 -25.36
CA PHE A 312 0.44 1.59 -24.65
C PHE A 312 -0.30 1.39 -23.32
N ARG A 313 0.41 0.99 -22.28
CA ARG A 313 -0.18 0.60 -20.98
C ARG A 313 -0.54 1.82 -20.13
N PHE A 314 -1.75 2.34 -20.30
CA PHE A 314 -2.32 3.43 -19.49
C PHE A 314 -3.44 2.89 -18.56
N PRO A 315 -3.62 3.40 -17.32
CA PRO A 315 -4.64 2.89 -16.39
C PRO A 315 -6.10 3.20 -16.75
N ALA A 316 -6.33 3.76 -17.94
CA ALA A 316 -7.62 4.14 -18.49
C ALA A 316 -7.56 4.05 -20.02
N VAL A 317 -8.71 3.98 -20.66
CA VAL A 317 -8.80 4.10 -22.12
C VAL A 317 -8.84 5.58 -22.48
N ILE A 318 -7.94 6.03 -23.35
CA ILE A 318 -7.87 7.42 -23.82
C ILE A 318 -8.57 7.53 -25.17
N ASN A 319 -9.51 8.46 -25.30
CA ASN A 319 -10.14 8.78 -26.56
C ASN A 319 -9.92 10.24 -26.94
N ASN A 320 -9.52 10.47 -28.19
CA ASN A 320 -9.60 11.80 -28.80
C ASN A 320 -9.98 11.65 -30.30
N PRO A 321 -11.07 12.28 -30.77
CA PRO A 321 -11.51 12.20 -32.17
C PRO A 321 -10.53 12.83 -33.16
N ASN A 322 -9.63 13.70 -32.70
CA ASN A 322 -8.66 14.44 -33.50
C ASN A 322 -7.25 13.82 -33.47
N PHE A 323 -7.08 12.63 -32.86
CA PHE A 323 -5.82 11.89 -32.98
C PHE A 323 -5.41 11.72 -34.45
N ASN A 324 -4.11 11.69 -34.68
CA ASN A 324 -3.50 11.37 -35.97
C ASN A 324 -2.97 9.92 -35.91
N PRO A 325 -3.81 8.91 -36.27
CA PRO A 325 -3.41 7.51 -36.21
C PRO A 325 -2.42 7.13 -37.32
N THR A 326 -1.73 6.01 -37.11
CA THR A 326 -0.89 5.34 -38.11
C THR A 326 -1.69 4.78 -39.29
N GLU A 327 -1.01 4.45 -40.39
CA GLU A 327 -1.57 3.72 -41.53
C GLU A 327 -1.41 2.20 -41.37
N PRO A 328 -1.86 1.62 -40.24
CA PRO A 328 -3.02 0.72 -40.31
C PRO A 328 -4.03 0.92 -39.16
N ARG A 329 -4.05 2.11 -38.53
CA ARG A 329 -4.87 2.45 -37.34
C ARG A 329 -4.59 1.56 -36.12
N ASP A 330 -3.35 1.10 -35.99
CA ASP A 330 -2.88 0.30 -34.86
C ASP A 330 -2.29 1.15 -33.71
N GLY A 331 -2.17 2.46 -33.90
CA GLY A 331 -1.64 3.39 -32.91
C GLY A 331 -1.68 4.84 -33.36
N ILE A 332 -0.92 5.69 -32.69
CA ILE A 332 -0.78 7.13 -32.99
C ILE A 332 0.70 7.48 -33.14
N HIS A 333 1.04 8.42 -34.01
CA HIS A 333 2.42 8.88 -34.10
C HIS A 333 2.83 9.62 -32.82
N LEU A 334 3.64 9.00 -31.98
CA LEU A 334 4.30 9.57 -30.78
C LEU A 334 5.82 9.45 -30.92
N THR A 335 6.31 9.78 -32.11
CA THR A 335 7.74 9.77 -32.42
C THR A 335 8.37 11.13 -32.13
N THR A 336 9.67 11.14 -31.92
CA THR A 336 10.46 12.37 -31.75
C THR A 336 11.47 12.49 -32.91
N PRO A 337 10.99 12.71 -34.15
CA PRO A 337 11.86 12.81 -35.31
C PRO A 337 12.75 14.08 -35.25
N ALA A 338 13.89 14.06 -35.95
CA ALA A 338 14.81 15.20 -36.02
C ALA A 338 14.20 16.45 -36.67
N ARG A 339 13.13 16.29 -37.46
CA ARG A 339 12.33 17.40 -38.02
C ARG A 339 10.98 17.42 -37.34
N VAL A 340 10.47 18.59 -37.01
CA VAL A 340 9.15 18.76 -36.38
C VAL A 340 8.08 18.07 -37.22
N ASN A 341 7.33 17.17 -36.59
CA ASN A 341 6.14 16.55 -37.17
C ASN A 341 4.91 17.08 -36.42
N PRO A 342 4.14 18.03 -37.00
CA PRO A 342 2.98 18.61 -36.35
C PRO A 342 1.95 17.58 -35.86
N SER A 343 1.76 16.48 -36.60
CA SER A 343 0.84 15.42 -36.20
C SER A 343 1.28 14.69 -34.93
N SER A 344 2.60 14.53 -34.73
CA SER A 344 3.17 13.93 -33.53
C SER A 344 3.05 14.88 -32.34
N GLU A 345 3.33 16.16 -32.52
CA GLU A 345 3.20 17.15 -31.44
C GLU A 345 1.75 17.31 -30.97
N GLN A 346 0.78 17.37 -31.89
CA GLN A 346 -0.65 17.36 -31.53
C GLN A 346 -1.05 16.10 -30.73
N ASN A 347 -0.57 14.92 -31.15
CA ASN A 347 -0.83 13.69 -30.40
C ASN A 347 -0.24 13.75 -28.98
N LYS A 348 0.96 14.31 -28.80
CA LYS A 348 1.59 14.50 -27.48
C LYS A 348 0.80 15.47 -26.61
N GLU A 349 0.24 16.54 -27.19
CA GLU A 349 -0.65 17.47 -26.50
C GLU A 349 -1.91 16.75 -25.99
N TYR A 350 -2.58 15.96 -26.82
CA TYR A 350 -3.75 15.18 -26.40
C TYR A 350 -3.43 14.15 -25.31
N ILE A 351 -2.26 13.51 -25.36
CA ILE A 351 -1.81 12.61 -24.29
C ILE A 351 -1.53 13.37 -22.99
N SER A 352 -0.97 14.59 -23.07
CA SER A 352 -0.77 15.45 -21.91
C SER A 352 -2.10 15.87 -21.28
N GLU A 353 -3.12 16.20 -22.09
CA GLU A 353 -4.49 16.44 -21.60
C GLU A 353 -5.06 15.21 -20.90
N ALA A 354 -4.86 14.01 -21.46
CA ALA A 354 -5.32 12.76 -20.86
C ALA A 354 -4.67 12.47 -19.50
N ILE A 355 -3.38 12.79 -19.33
CA ILE A 355 -2.68 12.70 -18.04
C ILE A 355 -3.28 13.69 -17.03
N GLY A 356 -3.63 14.91 -17.47
CA GLY A 356 -4.35 15.89 -16.66
C GLY A 356 -5.71 15.38 -16.20
N LEU A 357 -6.50 14.79 -17.11
CA LEU A 357 -7.76 14.14 -16.79
C LEU A 357 -7.58 12.97 -15.82
N PHE A 358 -6.53 12.17 -15.99
CA PHE A 358 -6.23 11.06 -15.08
C PHE A 358 -5.93 11.57 -13.66
N GLN A 359 -5.21 12.68 -13.53
CA GLN A 359 -5.01 13.32 -12.24
C GLN A 359 -6.34 13.74 -11.58
N LYS A 360 -7.27 14.28 -12.36
CA LYS A 360 -8.61 14.65 -11.88
C LYS A 360 -9.43 13.42 -11.49
N LEU A 361 -9.36 12.33 -12.27
CA LEU A 361 -9.99 11.05 -11.94
C LEU A 361 -9.48 10.47 -10.62
N VAL A 362 -8.16 10.44 -10.41
CA VAL A 362 -7.56 9.94 -9.17
C VAL A 362 -8.05 10.76 -7.97
N ARG A 363 -8.16 12.09 -8.10
CA ARG A 363 -8.68 12.95 -7.03
C ARG A 363 -10.16 12.67 -6.75
N LEU A 364 -10.97 12.56 -7.80
CA LEU A 364 -12.39 12.25 -7.69
C LEU A 364 -12.61 10.90 -6.99
N ALA A 365 -11.92 9.86 -7.47
CA ALA A 365 -12.05 8.51 -6.93
C ALA A 365 -11.63 8.41 -5.45
N ILE A 366 -10.66 9.20 -5.02
CA ILE A 366 -10.25 9.26 -3.60
C ILE A 366 -11.27 10.05 -2.77
N ASN A 367 -11.71 11.21 -3.25
CA ASN A 367 -12.64 12.08 -2.53
C ASN A 367 -14.02 11.44 -2.34
N ASP A 368 -14.48 10.69 -3.33
CA ASP A 368 -15.77 9.99 -3.34
C ASP A 368 -15.65 8.55 -2.81
N GLU A 369 -14.49 8.18 -2.23
CA GLU A 369 -14.23 6.89 -1.59
C GLU A 369 -14.51 5.66 -2.49
N TRP A 370 -14.08 5.72 -3.76
CA TRP A 370 -14.26 4.60 -4.68
C TRP A 370 -13.48 3.37 -4.21
N LYS A 371 -14.03 2.18 -4.50
CA LYS A 371 -13.39 0.90 -4.20
C LYS A 371 -12.42 0.49 -5.32
N ASN A 372 -11.44 -0.35 -4.97
CA ASN A 372 -10.40 -0.88 -5.86
C ASN A 372 -9.45 0.17 -6.49
N LEU A 373 -9.11 1.22 -5.74
CA LEU A 373 -8.16 2.26 -6.18
C LEU A 373 -6.79 1.72 -6.62
N HIS A 374 -6.39 0.55 -6.13
CA HIS A 374 -5.14 -0.11 -6.54
C HIS A 374 -5.06 -0.35 -8.06
N LEU A 375 -6.19 -0.53 -8.75
CA LEU A 375 -6.21 -0.73 -10.20
C LEU A 375 -5.67 0.48 -10.99
N LEU A 376 -5.77 1.70 -10.42
CA LEU A 376 -5.20 2.91 -11.01
C LEU A 376 -3.65 2.89 -11.04
N ALA A 377 -3.02 1.98 -10.30
CA ALA A 377 -1.57 1.78 -10.31
C ALA A 377 -1.09 0.78 -11.37
N LYS A 378 -1.98 0.23 -12.21
CA LYS A 378 -1.61 -0.66 -13.35
C LYS A 378 -0.89 0.16 -14.44
N VAL A 379 0.37 0.49 -14.19
CA VAL A 379 1.24 1.28 -15.09
C VAL A 379 2.50 0.48 -15.39
N GLU A 380 2.49 -0.20 -16.53
CA GLU A 380 3.60 -1.06 -16.98
C GLU A 380 4.48 -0.34 -18.01
N THR A 381 5.76 -0.67 -17.98
CA THR A 381 6.69 -0.42 -19.08
C THR A 381 6.74 -1.68 -19.93
N SER A 382 6.57 -1.55 -21.25
CA SER A 382 6.78 -2.66 -22.18
C SER A 382 8.25 -2.77 -22.51
N ASN A 383 8.75 -3.99 -22.76
CA ASN A 383 10.07 -4.17 -23.37
C ASN A 383 10.01 -4.13 -24.90
N GLU A 384 8.80 -4.24 -25.46
CA GLU A 384 8.53 -4.22 -26.89
C GLU A 384 7.69 -2.99 -27.22
N TYR A 385 8.33 -2.01 -27.85
CA TYR A 385 7.68 -0.78 -28.30
C TYR A 385 7.40 -0.87 -29.80
N GLN A 386 6.17 -0.54 -30.17
CA GLN A 386 5.79 -0.41 -31.57
C GLN A 386 6.51 0.78 -32.22
N ASN A 387 6.74 0.71 -33.54
CA ASN A 387 7.49 1.73 -34.29
C ASN A 387 6.90 3.15 -34.21
N TRP A 388 5.63 3.27 -33.85
CA TRP A 388 4.94 4.55 -33.69
C TRP A 388 5.16 5.20 -32.31
N LEU A 389 5.75 4.50 -31.34
CA LEU A 389 5.92 4.94 -29.97
C LEU A 389 7.40 5.12 -29.61
N ASN A 390 7.82 6.35 -29.29
CA ASN A 390 9.16 6.58 -28.77
C ASN A 390 9.26 6.17 -27.29
N GLN A 391 10.12 5.18 -27.01
CA GLN A 391 10.35 4.64 -25.65
C GLN A 391 10.68 5.73 -24.62
N ASN A 392 11.68 6.58 -24.89
CA ASN A 392 12.11 7.60 -23.95
C ASN A 392 10.99 8.60 -23.62
N TYR A 393 10.21 9.00 -24.62
CA TYR A 393 9.04 9.85 -24.40
C TYR A 393 7.99 9.14 -23.54
N TYR A 394 7.64 7.89 -23.87
CA TYR A 394 6.63 7.13 -23.14
C TYR A 394 7.02 6.91 -21.67
N GLU A 395 8.23 6.42 -21.42
CA GLU A 395 8.69 6.13 -20.06
C GLU A 395 8.81 7.38 -19.20
N SER A 396 9.32 8.48 -19.76
CA SER A 396 9.53 9.72 -18.99
C SER A 396 8.27 10.58 -18.87
N LYS A 397 7.54 10.80 -19.97
CA LYS A 397 6.43 11.77 -20.04
C LYS A 397 5.05 11.16 -19.83
N VAL A 398 4.89 9.84 -20.00
CA VAL A 398 3.63 9.16 -19.73
C VAL A 398 3.75 8.36 -18.44
N VAL A 399 4.57 7.31 -18.41
CA VAL A 399 4.71 6.43 -17.24
C VAL A 399 5.21 7.19 -16.02
N GLY A 400 6.28 7.99 -16.18
CA GLY A 400 6.85 8.81 -15.10
C GLY A 400 5.84 9.79 -14.49
N GLU A 401 5.08 10.50 -15.33
CA GLU A 401 4.07 11.47 -14.88
C GLU A 401 2.87 10.79 -14.22
N VAL A 402 2.38 9.69 -14.80
CA VAL A 402 1.30 8.89 -14.20
C VAL A 402 1.75 8.37 -12.83
N ARG A 403 2.92 7.73 -12.73
CA ARG A 403 3.48 7.26 -11.45
C ARG A 403 3.58 8.38 -10.43
N ARG A 404 4.08 9.56 -10.82
CA ARG A 404 4.19 10.75 -9.96
C ARG A 404 2.83 11.20 -9.39
N ILE A 405 1.76 11.12 -10.19
CA ILE A 405 0.41 11.48 -9.76
C ILE A 405 -0.09 10.57 -8.62
N ILE A 406 0.17 9.26 -8.71
CA ILE A 406 -0.36 8.26 -7.78
C ILE A 406 0.58 7.95 -6.60
N MET A 407 1.89 8.21 -6.74
CA MET A 407 2.93 7.84 -5.77
C MET A 407 2.62 8.26 -4.32
N ARG A 408 2.10 9.47 -4.13
CA ARG A 408 1.77 10.08 -2.82
C ARG A 408 0.28 10.01 -2.47
N LYS A 409 -0.52 9.30 -3.26
CA LYS A 409 -1.97 9.21 -3.07
C LYS A 409 -2.31 7.92 -2.33
N SER A 410 -3.26 8.00 -1.40
CA SER A 410 -3.72 6.85 -0.63
C SER A 410 -4.58 5.93 -1.50
N ILE A 411 -3.94 5.02 -2.22
CA ILE A 411 -4.58 4.12 -3.19
C ILE A 411 -4.44 2.63 -2.81
N LEU A 412 -3.50 2.31 -1.92
CA LEU A 412 -3.24 0.93 -1.49
C LEU A 412 -4.02 0.67 -0.19
N THR A 413 -4.90 -0.32 -0.21
CA THR A 413 -5.60 -0.77 1.00
C THR A 413 -4.67 -1.67 1.82
N SER A 414 -4.29 -1.21 3.01
CA SER A 414 -3.45 -1.98 3.93
C SER A 414 -4.18 -3.21 4.48
N SER A 415 -3.44 -4.11 5.11
CA SER A 415 -4.02 -5.30 5.74
C SER A 415 -4.98 -4.99 6.89
N VAL A 416 -4.83 -3.82 7.52
CA VAL A 416 -5.71 -3.29 8.58
C VAL A 416 -6.95 -2.59 7.98
N GLY A 417 -6.99 -2.38 6.66
CA GLY A 417 -8.13 -1.82 5.93
C GLY A 417 -8.04 -0.32 5.63
N HIS A 418 -6.98 0.35 6.07
CA HIS A 418 -6.77 1.78 5.78
C HIS A 418 -6.16 2.00 4.39
N LEU A 419 -6.52 3.10 3.73
CA LEU A 419 -5.86 3.52 2.51
C LEU A 419 -4.54 4.23 2.82
N ILE A 420 -3.45 3.70 2.29
CA ILE A 420 -2.10 4.24 2.46
C ILE A 420 -1.47 4.61 1.10
N PRO A 421 -0.54 5.57 1.09
CA PRO A 421 0.23 5.88 -0.11
C PRO A 421 1.36 4.87 -0.31
N LEU A 422 1.88 4.80 -1.53
CA LEU A 422 3.05 3.98 -1.84
C LEU A 422 4.33 4.59 -1.23
N PHE A 423 4.42 5.91 -1.21
CA PHE A 423 5.57 6.67 -0.69
C PHE A 423 5.12 7.73 0.32
N ASP A 424 6.01 8.04 1.26
CA ASP A 424 5.78 9.06 2.27
C ASP A 424 5.96 10.49 1.71
N LYS A 425 5.88 11.50 2.60
CA LYS A 425 6.06 12.91 2.23
C LYS A 425 7.50 13.25 1.78
N LYS A 426 8.48 12.38 2.05
CA LYS A 426 9.90 12.53 1.72
C LYS A 426 10.31 11.67 0.50
N ASP A 427 9.33 11.11 -0.22
CA ASP A 427 9.53 10.17 -1.34
C ASP A 427 10.29 8.90 -0.94
N LEU A 428 10.22 8.51 0.33
CA LEU A 428 10.71 7.21 0.79
C LEU A 428 9.60 6.16 0.66
N PRO A 429 9.93 4.91 0.28
CA PRO A 429 8.94 3.85 0.21
C PRO A 429 8.27 3.62 1.56
N TYR A 430 6.95 3.78 1.60
CA TYR A 430 6.14 3.57 2.81
C TYR A 430 5.45 2.20 2.78
N ALA A 431 4.77 1.90 1.67
CA ALA A 431 4.14 0.60 1.48
C ALA A 431 5.18 -0.49 1.19
N LEU A 432 4.97 -1.66 1.79
CA LEU A 432 5.84 -2.82 1.64
C LEU A 432 5.13 -3.85 0.76
N ILE A 433 5.61 -4.04 -0.47
CA ILE A 433 4.99 -4.93 -1.46
C ILE A 433 5.66 -6.31 -1.40
N PRO A 434 4.90 -7.40 -1.19
CA PRO A 434 5.45 -8.76 -1.24
C PRO A 434 6.05 -9.09 -2.62
N THR A 435 7.35 -9.37 -2.69
CA THR A 435 8.06 -9.66 -3.95
C THR A 435 8.59 -11.10 -4.05
N ILE A 436 8.18 -11.99 -3.13
CA ILE A 436 8.62 -13.39 -3.13
C ILE A 436 7.97 -14.11 -4.34
N PRO A 437 8.76 -14.74 -5.25
CA PRO A 437 8.21 -15.37 -6.45
C PRO A 437 7.26 -16.55 -6.18
N ASN A 438 7.58 -17.38 -5.17
CA ASN A 438 6.76 -18.52 -4.80
C ASN A 438 5.51 -18.05 -4.02
N TYR A 439 4.32 -18.23 -4.60
CA TYR A 439 3.07 -17.75 -4.00
C TYR A 439 2.79 -18.33 -2.61
N LYS A 440 3.14 -19.61 -2.35
CA LYS A 440 2.91 -20.23 -1.03
C LYS A 440 3.79 -19.59 0.04
N ILE A 441 5.08 -19.46 -0.27
CA ILE A 441 6.07 -18.82 0.64
C ILE A 441 5.72 -17.35 0.83
N ARG A 442 5.26 -16.67 -0.23
CA ARG A 442 4.84 -15.26 -0.17
C ARG A 442 3.66 -15.04 0.78
N ASP A 443 2.63 -15.88 0.68
CA ASP A 443 1.42 -15.74 1.49
C ASP A 443 1.71 -16.10 2.95
N GLU A 444 2.56 -17.10 3.21
CA GLU A 444 3.08 -17.39 4.56
C GLU A 444 3.94 -16.25 5.12
N ALA A 445 4.85 -15.68 4.31
CA ALA A 445 5.65 -14.52 4.70
C ALA A 445 4.78 -13.31 5.02
N TRP A 446 3.71 -13.09 4.24
CA TRP A 446 2.73 -12.04 4.49
C TRP A 446 2.01 -12.26 5.82
N ASN A 447 1.59 -13.49 6.13
CA ASN A 447 0.95 -13.84 7.41
C ASN A 447 1.86 -13.59 8.62
N ILE A 448 3.15 -13.83 8.48
CA ILE A 448 4.14 -13.53 9.54
C ILE A 448 4.33 -12.01 9.65
N GLY A 449 4.51 -11.35 8.51
CA GLY A 449 4.78 -9.91 8.39
C GLY A 449 3.63 -9.01 8.83
N ILE A 450 2.37 -9.46 8.76
CA ILE A 450 1.21 -8.68 9.18
C ILE A 450 1.29 -8.21 10.64
N SER A 451 1.96 -9.01 11.48
CA SER A 451 2.13 -8.72 12.91
C SER A 451 3.06 -7.53 13.15
N LEU A 452 3.97 -7.25 12.21
CA LEU A 452 4.98 -6.20 12.33
C LEU A 452 4.68 -4.99 11.43
N PHE A 453 4.09 -5.24 10.26
CA PHE A 453 3.93 -4.25 9.20
C PHE A 453 2.49 -4.18 8.68
N GLY A 454 1.50 -4.55 9.50
CA GLY A 454 0.10 -4.60 9.06
C GLY A 454 -0.43 -3.28 8.50
N ASP A 455 0.06 -2.16 9.02
CA ASP A 455 -0.23 -0.80 8.56
C ASP A 455 0.37 -0.48 7.19
N ARG A 456 1.39 -1.20 6.74
CA ARG A 456 2.16 -0.95 5.49
C ARG A 456 2.02 -2.04 4.43
N LEU A 457 1.60 -3.24 4.81
CA LEU A 457 1.39 -4.36 3.91
C LEU A 457 0.03 -4.24 3.20
N PRO A 458 -0.07 -4.56 1.90
CA PRO A 458 -1.34 -4.59 1.21
C PRO A 458 -2.25 -5.70 1.75
N LYS A 459 -3.57 -5.51 1.62
CA LYS A 459 -4.56 -6.57 1.85
C LYS A 459 -4.21 -7.83 1.05
N LEU A 460 -4.40 -9.01 1.65
CA LEU A 460 -4.06 -10.30 1.05
C LEU A 460 -4.62 -10.47 -0.38
N ASP A 461 -5.89 -10.11 -0.60
CA ASP A 461 -6.55 -10.18 -1.92
C ASP A 461 -5.86 -9.34 -3.00
N HIS A 462 -5.14 -8.28 -2.60
CA HIS A 462 -4.44 -7.38 -3.51
C HIS A 462 -2.96 -7.77 -3.69
N VAL A 463 -2.43 -8.72 -2.92
CA VAL A 463 -1.02 -9.16 -3.02
C VAL A 463 -0.66 -9.63 -4.43
N PRO A 464 -1.45 -10.48 -5.12
CA PRO A 464 -1.10 -10.91 -6.48
C PRO A 464 -1.02 -9.73 -7.48
N PHE A 465 -1.89 -8.73 -7.32
CA PHE A 465 -1.85 -7.52 -8.14
C PHE A 465 -0.55 -6.74 -7.88
N TRP A 466 -0.25 -6.41 -6.64
CA TRP A 466 0.93 -5.62 -6.31
C TRP A 466 2.23 -6.36 -6.61
N SER A 467 2.31 -7.67 -6.38
CA SER A 467 3.50 -8.46 -6.75
C SER A 467 3.77 -8.43 -8.25
N LYS A 468 2.73 -8.28 -9.09
CA LYS A 468 2.87 -8.22 -10.56
C LYS A 468 3.14 -6.80 -11.07
N TYR A 469 2.45 -5.81 -10.53
CA TYR A 469 2.42 -4.44 -11.07
C TYR A 469 3.21 -3.39 -10.26
N ALA A 470 3.83 -3.78 -9.13
CA ALA A 470 4.65 -2.86 -8.37
C ALA A 470 5.88 -2.41 -9.15
N TRP A 471 6.28 -1.16 -8.93
CA TRP A 471 7.43 -0.57 -9.60
C TRP A 471 8.71 -0.91 -8.85
N ASP A 472 9.85 -0.90 -9.56
CA ASP A 472 11.14 -1.26 -8.95
C ASP A 472 11.53 -0.40 -7.75
N ILE A 473 11.06 0.85 -7.75
CA ILE A 473 11.28 1.84 -6.69
C ILE A 473 10.38 1.65 -5.46
N CYS A 474 9.35 0.80 -5.55
CA CYS A 474 8.46 0.53 -4.41
C CYS A 474 9.17 -0.26 -3.31
N GLY A 475 8.69 -0.12 -2.08
CA GLY A 475 9.23 -0.84 -0.93
C GLY A 475 9.02 -2.33 -1.10
N LYS A 476 10.08 -3.13 -0.92
CA LYS A 476 10.03 -4.58 -1.11
C LYS A 476 9.84 -5.28 0.23
N PHE A 477 8.88 -6.20 0.27
CA PHE A 477 8.68 -7.14 1.37
C PHE A 477 9.11 -8.54 0.92
N ASN A 478 10.19 -9.02 1.52
CA ASN A 478 10.70 -10.38 1.34
C ASN A 478 11.35 -10.86 2.65
N LEU A 479 11.88 -12.07 2.64
CA LEU A 479 12.53 -12.64 3.83
C LEU A 479 13.71 -11.80 4.32
N ALA A 480 14.47 -11.16 3.43
CA ALA A 480 15.54 -10.25 3.82
C ALA A 480 15.04 -8.99 4.54
N THR A 481 13.83 -8.51 4.22
CA THR A 481 13.17 -7.40 4.93
C THR A 481 12.87 -7.79 6.38
N LEU A 482 12.38 -9.02 6.60
CA LEU A 482 12.15 -9.56 7.95
C LEU A 482 13.47 -9.74 8.70
N CYS A 483 14.49 -10.36 8.08
CA CYS A 483 15.83 -10.51 8.67
C CYS A 483 16.42 -9.17 9.13
N ASN A 484 16.37 -8.15 8.27
CA ASN A 484 16.89 -6.82 8.58
C ASN A 484 16.10 -6.11 9.69
N PHE A 485 14.81 -6.41 9.85
CA PHE A 485 14.02 -5.88 10.97
C PHE A 485 14.44 -6.52 12.30
N ILE A 486 14.65 -7.84 12.31
CA ILE A 486 15.12 -8.57 13.50
C ILE A 486 16.49 -8.04 13.93
N GLU A 487 17.45 -7.93 13.00
CA GLU A 487 18.79 -7.41 13.29
C GLU A 487 18.74 -5.98 13.85
N LYS A 488 17.89 -5.11 13.30
CA LYS A 488 17.70 -3.74 13.80
C LYS A 488 17.05 -3.67 15.17
N SER A 489 16.28 -4.67 15.55
CA SER A 489 15.68 -4.73 16.88
C SER A 489 16.73 -5.04 17.95
N GLN A 490 17.90 -5.59 17.59
CA GLN A 490 19.06 -5.94 18.43
C GLN A 490 18.79 -6.94 19.58
N ARG A 491 17.62 -6.87 20.22
CA ARG A 491 17.18 -7.59 21.38
C ARG A 491 15.76 -8.14 21.20
N ILE A 492 15.48 -9.25 21.89
CA ILE A 492 14.18 -9.91 21.85
C ILE A 492 13.06 -9.07 22.49
N GLU A 493 13.38 -8.25 23.51
CA GLU A 493 12.39 -7.40 24.17
C GLU A 493 11.90 -6.26 23.25
N GLU A 494 12.79 -5.74 22.40
CA GLU A 494 12.42 -4.74 21.38
C GLU A 494 11.51 -5.37 20.31
N LEU A 495 11.81 -6.60 19.90
CA LEU A 495 10.95 -7.37 19.00
C LEU A 495 9.57 -7.66 19.65
N GLN A 496 9.55 -8.04 20.93
CA GLN A 496 8.31 -8.24 21.69
C GLN A 496 7.48 -6.96 21.77
N GLY A 497 8.12 -5.81 22.01
CA GLY A 497 7.48 -4.51 21.97
C GLY A 497 6.83 -4.20 20.62
N ALA A 498 7.51 -4.54 19.51
CA ALA A 498 6.97 -4.37 18.16
C ALA A 498 5.81 -5.34 17.84
N LEU A 499 5.83 -6.56 18.38
CA LEU A 499 4.78 -7.58 18.20
C LEU A 499 3.56 -7.37 19.11
N GLY A 500 3.70 -6.56 20.16
CA GLY A 500 2.64 -6.28 21.14
C GLY A 500 2.24 -7.52 21.92
N HIS A 501 1.03 -8.02 21.69
CA HIS A 501 0.46 -9.16 22.43
C HIS A 501 0.90 -10.54 21.93
N LYS A 502 1.57 -10.64 20.77
CA LYS A 502 2.04 -11.92 20.24
C LYS A 502 3.39 -12.28 20.86
N ASP A 503 3.55 -13.54 21.25
CA ASP A 503 4.81 -14.05 21.81
C ASP A 503 5.93 -14.04 20.76
N ALA A 504 7.04 -13.36 21.07
CA ALA A 504 8.16 -13.17 20.16
C ALA A 504 8.87 -14.49 19.82
N ILE A 505 8.99 -15.41 20.77
CA ILE A 505 9.67 -16.70 20.56
C ILE A 505 8.85 -17.58 19.62
N SER A 506 7.56 -17.70 19.86
CA SER A 506 6.62 -18.43 18.99
C SER A 506 6.62 -17.84 17.57
N TRP A 507 6.68 -16.52 17.46
CA TRP A 507 6.78 -15.84 16.16
C TRP A 507 8.11 -16.14 15.45
N LEU A 508 9.24 -16.13 16.16
CA LEU A 508 10.55 -16.49 15.62
C LEU A 508 10.58 -17.94 15.11
N ASN A 509 10.01 -18.89 15.86
CA ASN A 509 9.94 -20.29 15.45
C ASN A 509 9.12 -20.48 14.16
N LEU A 510 8.03 -19.72 13.99
CA LEU A 510 7.28 -19.70 12.72
C LEU A 510 8.10 -19.09 11.58
N PHE A 511 8.85 -18.03 11.87
CA PHE A 511 9.73 -17.38 10.90
C PHE A 511 10.87 -18.30 10.44
N TYR A 512 11.51 -19.04 11.34
CA TYR A 512 12.56 -19.98 10.96
C TYR A 512 12.03 -21.13 10.11
N LYS A 513 10.87 -21.70 10.45
CA LYS A 513 10.18 -22.70 9.61
C LYS A 513 9.85 -22.18 8.21
N LEU A 514 9.61 -20.87 8.06
CA LEU A 514 9.44 -20.24 6.76
C LEU A 514 10.77 -20.06 6.02
N LEU A 515 11.86 -19.69 6.71
CA LEU A 515 13.18 -19.60 6.10
C LEU A 515 13.62 -20.95 5.52
N GLU A 516 13.44 -22.06 6.24
CA GLU A 516 13.79 -23.41 5.79
C GLU A 516 13.09 -23.79 4.47
N LYS A 517 11.91 -23.24 4.18
CA LYS A 517 11.19 -23.47 2.92
C LYS A 517 11.77 -22.73 1.71
N ASP A 518 12.60 -21.70 1.91
CA ASP A 518 13.29 -20.96 0.84
C ASP A 518 14.73 -21.48 0.66
N GLU A 519 14.86 -22.71 0.16
CA GLU A 519 16.14 -23.43 -0.05
C GLU A 519 17.21 -22.60 -0.76
N TYR A 520 16.81 -21.68 -1.65
CA TYR A 520 17.76 -20.89 -2.46
C TYR A 520 18.39 -19.73 -1.68
N ASN A 521 17.63 -19.07 -0.81
CA ASN A 521 18.12 -17.91 -0.05
C ASN A 521 18.49 -18.24 1.39
N TYR A 522 18.11 -19.42 1.89
CA TYR A 522 18.30 -19.87 3.27
C TYR A 522 19.70 -19.59 3.81
N ASP A 523 20.74 -20.22 3.23
CA ASP A 523 22.12 -20.09 3.70
C ASP A 523 22.62 -18.65 3.65
N LYS A 524 22.24 -17.92 2.60
CA LYS A 524 22.66 -16.53 2.41
C LYS A 524 22.06 -15.61 3.47
N LEU A 525 20.81 -15.82 3.86
CA LEU A 525 20.12 -14.98 4.84
C LEU A 525 20.60 -15.27 6.26
N ILE A 526 20.71 -16.54 6.63
CA ILE A 526 21.12 -16.97 7.97
C ILE A 526 22.56 -16.56 8.28
N ASN A 527 23.47 -16.66 7.30
CA ASN A 527 24.86 -16.26 7.51
C ASN A 527 25.08 -14.74 7.47
N LYS A 528 24.17 -14.00 6.83
CA LYS A 528 24.33 -12.55 6.66
C LYS A 528 23.88 -11.75 7.88
N TYR A 529 22.74 -12.11 8.47
CA TYR A 529 22.06 -11.30 9.49
C TYR A 529 22.21 -11.87 10.90
N GLN A 530 22.12 -11.01 11.91
CA GLN A 530 21.96 -11.40 13.32
C GLN A 530 20.49 -11.73 13.60
N LEU A 531 20.16 -13.03 13.68
CA LEU A 531 18.76 -13.50 13.73
C LEU A 531 18.42 -14.32 14.97
N PHE A 532 19.41 -14.85 15.67
CA PHE A 532 19.18 -15.86 16.71
C PHE A 532 19.40 -15.26 18.10
N PRO A 533 18.40 -15.26 18.99
CA PRO A 533 18.54 -14.65 20.30
C PRO A 533 19.40 -15.54 21.22
N ASN A 534 20.44 -14.96 21.81
CA ASN A 534 21.22 -15.62 22.85
C ASN A 534 20.45 -15.64 24.20
N GLN A 535 21.00 -16.28 25.22
CA GLN A 535 20.38 -16.35 26.56
C GLN A 535 20.26 -14.98 27.25
N ASN A 536 21.05 -13.99 26.82
CA ASN A 536 20.92 -12.60 27.28
C ASN A 536 19.87 -11.80 26.49
N GLY A 537 19.20 -12.42 25.49
CA GLY A 537 18.18 -11.79 24.66
C GLY A 537 18.70 -11.01 23.45
N TYR A 538 20.02 -10.96 23.20
CA TYR A 538 20.60 -10.27 22.03
C TYR A 538 20.62 -11.18 20.80
N PHE A 539 20.30 -10.62 19.64
CA PHE A 539 20.42 -11.35 18.37
C PHE A 539 21.89 -11.46 17.94
N ILE A 540 22.32 -12.70 17.66
CA ILE A 540 23.68 -13.03 17.21
C ILE A 540 23.66 -13.75 15.86
N LYS A 541 24.82 -13.82 15.21
CA LYS A 541 24.99 -14.51 13.92
C LYS A 541 25.10 -16.01 14.11
N MET A 542 24.70 -16.78 13.08
CA MET A 542 24.80 -18.25 13.07
C MET A 542 26.17 -18.78 13.50
N GLN A 543 27.26 -18.14 13.07
CA GLN A 543 28.64 -18.56 13.35
C GLN A 543 29.09 -18.32 14.80
N GLU A 544 28.39 -17.45 15.52
CA GLU A 544 28.72 -17.06 16.91
C GLU A 544 27.95 -17.90 17.94
N ILE A 545 26.98 -18.71 17.48
CA ILE A 545 26.10 -19.52 18.33
C ILE A 545 26.87 -20.66 18.96
N GLN A 546 26.53 -20.95 20.20
CA GLN A 546 26.93 -22.15 20.93
C GLN A 546 25.70 -22.87 21.47
N LEU A 547 25.71 -24.19 21.40
CA LEU A 547 24.69 -25.06 21.98
C LEU A 547 25.12 -25.59 23.34
N GLU A 548 24.16 -25.81 24.23
CA GLU A 548 24.37 -26.55 25.46
C GLU A 548 24.21 -28.05 25.19
N ASP A 549 25.27 -28.84 25.39
CA ASP A 549 25.18 -30.31 25.30
C ASP A 549 24.41 -30.92 26.48
N ASP A 550 24.57 -30.30 27.66
CA ASP A 550 23.93 -30.68 28.93
C ASP A 550 23.39 -29.40 29.60
N THR A 551 22.40 -29.52 30.50
CA THR A 551 21.92 -28.37 31.29
C THR A 551 23.04 -27.85 32.18
N ILE A 552 23.69 -26.77 31.75
CA ILE A 552 24.77 -26.13 32.50
C ILE A 552 24.17 -25.45 33.73
N ASN A 553 24.71 -25.73 34.90
CA ASN A 553 24.27 -25.08 36.14
C ASN A 553 24.31 -23.53 36.00
N GLU A 554 23.16 -22.88 36.20
CA GLU A 554 23.02 -21.41 36.12
C GLU A 554 23.99 -20.67 37.04
N LEU A 555 24.33 -21.25 38.20
CA LEU A 555 25.31 -20.69 39.13
C LEU A 555 26.70 -20.57 38.49
N PHE A 556 27.11 -21.54 37.66
CA PHE A 556 28.41 -21.50 36.98
C PHE A 556 28.44 -20.46 35.87
N LYS A 557 27.31 -20.24 35.18
CA LYS A 557 27.18 -19.17 34.20
C LYS A 557 27.26 -17.79 34.88
N ASP A 558 26.65 -17.64 36.05
CA ASP A 558 26.72 -16.40 36.85
C ASP A 558 28.14 -16.13 37.34
N ILE A 559 28.82 -17.14 37.90
CA ILE A 559 30.23 -17.04 38.33
C ILE A 559 31.12 -16.58 37.17
N LEU A 560 30.95 -17.16 35.97
CA LEU A 560 31.72 -16.77 34.79
C LEU A 560 31.47 -15.32 34.37
N ARG A 561 30.21 -14.87 34.38
CA ARG A 561 29.86 -13.48 34.09
C ARG A 561 30.55 -12.52 35.06
N GLU A 562 30.51 -12.83 36.36
CA GLU A 562 31.16 -12.02 37.39
C GLU A 562 32.69 -12.04 37.24
N LEU A 563 33.30 -13.14 36.79
CA LEU A 563 34.74 -13.23 36.43
C LEU A 563 35.11 -12.51 35.12
N GLY A 564 34.15 -11.84 34.46
CA GLY A 564 34.35 -11.05 33.25
C GLY A 564 34.21 -11.82 31.93
N SER A 565 33.80 -13.10 31.96
CA SER A 565 33.59 -13.92 30.77
C SER A 565 32.15 -14.44 30.73
N ASP A 566 31.27 -13.78 29.98
CA ASP A 566 29.86 -14.17 29.94
C ASP A 566 29.56 -15.16 28.81
N VAL A 567 29.39 -16.44 29.18
CA VAL A 567 29.03 -17.52 28.25
C VAL A 567 27.63 -17.37 27.65
N ARG A 568 26.70 -16.68 28.33
CA ARG A 568 25.34 -16.45 27.84
C ARG A 568 25.28 -15.55 26.61
N LYS A 569 26.39 -14.86 26.30
CA LYS A 569 26.55 -14.05 25.07
C LYS A 569 26.54 -14.89 23.80
N ASN A 570 27.00 -16.12 23.87
CA ASN A 570 27.13 -17.02 22.71
C ASN A 570 26.12 -18.18 22.75
N LEU A 571 25.60 -18.51 23.94
CA LEU A 571 24.61 -19.56 24.10
C LEU A 571 23.25 -19.17 23.52
N ILE A 572 22.65 -20.04 22.71
CA ILE A 572 21.30 -19.85 22.17
C ILE A 572 20.25 -19.87 23.27
N ASN A 573 19.16 -19.11 23.09
CA ASN A 573 17.97 -19.26 23.92
C ASN A 573 17.32 -20.63 23.72
N ASN A 574 17.14 -21.39 24.80
CA ASN A 574 16.66 -22.77 24.79
C ASN A 574 15.22 -22.95 24.25
N ALA A 575 14.44 -21.87 24.15
CA ALA A 575 13.07 -21.92 23.62
C ALA A 575 13.00 -21.81 22.08
N ILE A 576 14.14 -21.64 21.40
CA ILE A 576 14.22 -21.57 19.94
C ILE A 576 14.22 -22.97 19.34
N GLU A 577 13.23 -23.24 18.49
CA GLU A 577 13.11 -24.47 17.72
C GLU A 577 13.79 -24.27 16.36
N PHE A 578 15.09 -24.55 16.27
CA PHE A 578 15.85 -24.46 15.02
C PHE A 578 16.90 -25.57 14.92
N ASN A 579 17.10 -26.12 13.72
CA ASN A 579 18.12 -27.15 13.50
C ASN A 579 19.49 -26.50 13.25
N PHE A 580 20.32 -26.48 14.30
CA PHE A 580 21.68 -25.97 14.26
C PHE A 580 22.67 -27.10 13.89
N GLU A 581 22.78 -27.42 12.61
CA GLU A 581 23.79 -28.38 12.14
C GLU A 581 25.21 -27.80 12.28
N GLU A 582 26.16 -28.61 12.76
CA GLU A 582 27.59 -28.27 12.87
C GLU A 582 27.95 -27.08 13.78
N VAL A 583 27.09 -26.71 14.72
CA VAL A 583 27.36 -25.63 15.68
C VAL A 583 28.18 -26.13 16.88
N ASN A 584 29.15 -25.32 17.32
CA ASN A 584 29.99 -25.65 18.46
C ASN A 584 29.15 -25.79 19.74
N SER A 585 29.36 -26.88 20.47
CA SER A 585 28.76 -27.05 21.77
C SER A 585 29.68 -26.62 22.91
N ILE A 586 29.07 -26.23 24.02
CA ILE A 586 29.71 -26.03 25.30
C ILE A 586 29.04 -26.92 26.33
N ASN A 587 29.86 -27.56 27.14
CA ASN A 587 29.41 -28.44 28.20
C ASN A 587 29.92 -27.94 29.56
N GLU A 588 29.31 -28.43 30.61
CA GLU A 588 29.64 -28.03 31.97
C GLU A 588 31.13 -28.26 32.35
N PRO A 589 31.81 -29.35 31.93
CA PRO A 589 33.25 -29.52 32.17
C PRO A 589 34.14 -28.42 31.55
N LYS A 590 33.75 -27.89 30.38
CA LYS A 590 34.48 -26.78 29.73
C LYS A 590 34.26 -25.47 30.47
N VAL A 591 33.02 -25.21 30.92
CA VAL A 591 32.66 -24.06 31.77
C VAL A 591 33.42 -24.08 33.09
N THR A 592 33.42 -25.21 33.79
CA THR A 592 34.14 -25.35 35.08
C THR A 592 35.66 -25.22 34.91
N ARG A 593 36.24 -25.67 33.78
CA ARG A 593 37.65 -25.41 33.45
C ARG A 593 37.92 -23.91 33.22
N MET A 594 37.03 -23.20 32.52
CA MET A 594 37.17 -21.75 32.31
C MET A 594 37.10 -20.98 33.63
N ILE A 595 36.14 -21.31 34.49
CA ILE A 595 36.06 -20.76 35.86
C ILE A 595 37.37 -21.05 36.59
N ASN A 596 37.89 -22.30 36.51
CA ASN A 596 39.12 -22.65 37.19
C ASN A 596 40.29 -21.76 36.77
N VAL A 597 40.48 -21.57 35.47
CA VAL A 597 41.59 -20.77 34.92
C VAL A 597 41.42 -19.29 35.28
N LEU A 598 40.24 -18.72 35.03
CA LEU A 598 39.99 -17.29 35.27
C LEU A 598 40.06 -16.95 36.76
N ALA A 599 39.47 -17.77 37.63
CA ALA A 599 39.52 -17.53 39.06
C ALA A 599 40.94 -17.69 39.62
N LEU A 600 41.76 -18.62 39.10
CA LEU A 600 43.18 -18.72 39.47
C LEU A 600 44.00 -17.50 39.02
N GLU A 601 43.79 -17.03 37.79
CA GLU A 601 44.47 -15.86 37.25
C GLU A 601 44.14 -14.60 38.05
N LYS A 602 42.85 -14.39 38.35
CA LYS A 602 42.36 -13.22 39.09
C LYS A 602 42.62 -13.26 40.59
N ALA A 603 42.76 -14.45 41.20
CA ALA A 603 43.09 -14.60 42.61
C ALA A 603 44.59 -14.34 42.93
N ASN A 604 45.48 -14.50 41.93
CA ASN A 604 46.91 -14.25 42.13
C ASN A 604 47.29 -12.75 42.17
N ASP A 605 46.43 -11.87 41.66
CA ASP A 605 46.63 -10.42 41.68
C ASP A 605 45.74 -9.78 42.76
N ARG A 606 46.39 -9.28 43.83
CA ARG A 606 45.70 -8.73 45.01
C ARG A 606 44.88 -7.46 44.73
N GLU A 607 45.24 -6.66 43.72
CA GLU A 607 44.43 -5.48 43.36
C GLU A 607 43.23 -5.88 42.49
N GLN A 608 43.40 -6.81 41.55
CA GLN A 608 42.29 -7.30 40.73
C GLN A 608 41.30 -8.16 41.53
N SER A 609 41.77 -8.90 42.52
CA SER A 609 40.93 -9.76 43.36
C SER A 609 39.80 -8.96 44.05
N LYS A 610 40.07 -7.70 44.43
CA LYS A 610 39.07 -6.79 45.01
C LYS A 610 37.91 -6.46 44.06
N ASN A 611 38.14 -6.49 42.74
CA ASN A 611 37.10 -6.22 41.73
C ASN A 611 36.23 -7.44 41.39
N TYR A 612 36.65 -8.65 41.79
CA TYR A 612 35.97 -9.91 41.48
C TYR A 612 35.42 -10.63 42.73
N ARG A 613 35.29 -9.90 43.85
CA ARG A 613 34.81 -10.39 45.15
C ARG A 613 33.50 -11.18 45.06
N THR A 614 32.53 -10.67 44.31
CA THR A 614 31.22 -11.32 44.12
C THR A 614 31.36 -12.72 43.51
N ALA A 615 32.24 -12.89 42.51
CA ALA A 615 32.49 -14.18 41.89
C ALA A 615 33.12 -15.17 42.87
N PHE A 616 34.10 -14.72 43.66
CA PHE A 616 34.78 -15.58 44.64
C PHE A 616 33.85 -15.99 45.78
N ASN A 617 32.97 -15.10 46.24
CA ASN A 617 31.96 -15.42 47.24
C ASN A 617 30.95 -16.46 46.74
N LEU A 618 30.54 -16.39 45.46
CA LEU A 618 29.68 -17.42 44.85
C LEU A 618 30.39 -18.78 44.74
N ILE A 619 31.68 -18.80 44.40
CA ILE A 619 32.51 -20.02 44.36
C ILE A 619 32.65 -20.62 45.77
N LEU A 620 32.94 -19.79 46.78
CA LEU A 620 33.08 -20.22 48.17
C LEU A 620 31.75 -20.75 48.74
N LYS A 621 30.63 -20.11 48.39
CA LYS A 621 29.29 -20.60 48.73
C LYS A 621 29.04 -21.98 48.11
N PHE A 622 29.38 -22.18 46.84
CA PHE A 622 29.28 -23.49 46.20
C PHE A 622 30.18 -24.54 46.87
N PHE A 623 31.40 -24.18 47.27
CA PHE A 623 32.31 -25.10 47.98
C PHE A 623 31.78 -25.53 49.34
N ARG A 624 31.01 -24.66 50.01
CA ARG A 624 30.36 -24.97 51.29
C ARG A 624 29.12 -25.84 51.10
N ASP A 625 28.29 -25.50 50.13
CA ASP A 625 26.98 -26.13 49.95
C ASP A 625 27.11 -27.54 49.33
N ASP A 626 28.11 -27.81 48.46
CA ASP A 626 28.36 -29.13 47.86
C ASP A 626 29.87 -29.51 47.79
N GLU A 627 30.46 -29.81 48.95
CA GLU A 627 31.91 -30.04 49.11
C GLU A 627 32.47 -31.21 48.27
N LYS A 628 31.71 -32.30 48.12
CA LYS A 628 32.15 -33.48 47.33
C LYS A 628 32.27 -33.14 45.85
N GLU A 629 31.32 -32.37 45.33
CA GLU A 629 31.24 -32.00 43.91
C GLU A 629 32.25 -30.89 43.58
N ALA A 630 32.44 -29.94 44.49
CA ALA A 630 33.48 -28.92 44.42
C ALA A 630 34.89 -29.50 44.30
N ARG A 631 35.22 -30.55 45.07
CA ARG A 631 36.54 -31.21 45.00
C ARG A 631 36.79 -31.92 43.68
N VAL A 632 35.74 -32.40 43.03
CA VAL A 632 35.83 -33.10 41.73
C VAL A 632 35.90 -32.08 40.58
N LYS A 633 35.07 -31.03 40.61
CA LYS A 633 34.96 -30.04 39.52
C LYS A 633 36.00 -28.90 39.61
N PHE A 634 36.47 -28.56 40.80
CA PHE A 634 37.41 -27.47 41.06
C PHE A 634 38.59 -27.90 41.95
N PRO A 635 39.37 -28.95 41.57
CA PRO A 635 40.39 -29.53 42.45
C PRO A 635 41.49 -28.52 42.82
N SER A 636 41.92 -27.67 41.88
CA SER A 636 42.97 -26.68 42.10
C SER A 636 42.49 -25.50 42.95
N LEU A 637 41.30 -24.95 42.65
CA LEU A 637 40.73 -23.85 43.43
C LEU A 637 40.31 -24.25 44.85
N HIS A 638 39.87 -25.49 45.04
CA HIS A 638 39.57 -26.00 46.38
C HIS A 638 40.83 -26.11 47.26
N GLN A 639 42.00 -26.43 46.68
CA GLN A 639 43.28 -26.45 47.41
C GLN A 639 43.73 -25.05 47.85
N ILE A 640 43.49 -24.04 47.00
CA ILE A 640 43.82 -22.65 47.28
C ILE A 640 42.66 -21.81 47.81
N LYS A 641 41.63 -22.45 48.39
CA LYS A 641 40.42 -21.76 48.87
C LYS A 641 40.74 -20.60 49.84
N TYR A 642 41.86 -20.68 50.56
CA TYR A 642 42.34 -19.64 51.47
C TYR A 642 42.70 -18.32 50.76
N LEU A 643 43.12 -18.37 49.49
CA LEU A 643 43.44 -17.19 48.67
C LEU A 643 42.20 -16.47 48.12
N LEU A 644 41.03 -17.13 48.18
CA LEU A 644 39.76 -16.53 47.78
C LEU A 644 39.10 -15.72 48.90
N TYR A 645 39.59 -15.86 50.15
CA TYR A 645 39.13 -15.07 51.28
C TYR A 645 39.92 -13.76 51.35
N ASP A 646 39.22 -12.64 51.42
CA ASP A 646 39.82 -11.34 51.72
C ASP A 646 40.00 -11.24 53.26
N GLU A 647 41.24 -11.17 53.75
CA GLU A 647 41.54 -11.12 55.19
C GLU A 647 40.92 -9.88 55.86
N GLU A 648 40.78 -8.76 55.14
CA GLU A 648 40.10 -7.55 55.63
C GLU A 648 38.59 -7.79 55.77
N GLU A 649 37.98 -8.55 54.85
CA GLU A 649 36.55 -8.90 54.88
C GLU A 649 36.24 -9.92 55.98
N MET A 650 37.13 -10.87 56.26
CA MET A 650 36.99 -11.79 57.40
C MET A 650 36.93 -11.03 58.72
N ILE A 651 37.76 -10.01 58.89
CA ILE A 651 37.75 -9.16 60.09
C ILE A 651 36.46 -8.33 60.15
N GLU A 652 36.07 -7.67 59.06
CA GLU A 652 34.80 -6.92 59.01
C GLU A 652 33.56 -7.81 59.24
N ASN A 653 33.55 -9.03 58.69
CA ASN A 653 32.44 -9.95 58.86
C ASN A 653 32.41 -10.54 60.28
N VAL A 654 33.58 -10.77 60.90
CA VAL A 654 33.65 -11.13 62.33
C VAL A 654 33.14 -9.98 63.19
N GLU A 655 33.52 -8.72 62.92
CA GLU A 655 32.98 -7.56 63.62
C GLU A 655 31.47 -7.40 63.42
N LYS A 656 30.95 -7.65 62.21
CA LYS A 656 29.50 -7.63 61.93
C LYS A 656 28.77 -8.78 62.62
N ILE A 657 29.38 -9.97 62.69
CA ILE A 657 28.83 -11.13 63.42
C ILE A 657 28.84 -10.86 64.92
N GLU A 658 29.90 -10.25 65.46
CA GLU A 658 29.96 -9.81 66.86
C GLU A 658 28.87 -8.78 67.14
N LYS A 659 28.74 -7.72 66.32
CA LYS A 659 27.65 -6.74 66.46
C LYS A 659 26.26 -7.36 66.32
N LEU A 660 26.09 -8.37 65.45
CA LEU A 660 24.83 -9.08 65.28
C LEU A 660 24.53 -9.98 66.50
N ASN A 661 25.55 -10.62 67.06
CA ASN A 661 25.43 -11.40 68.29
C ASN A 661 25.15 -10.51 69.49
N ASP A 662 25.80 -9.34 69.57
CA ASP A 662 25.53 -8.32 70.59
C ASP A 662 24.09 -7.83 70.48
N LEU A 663 23.58 -7.57 69.26
CA LEU A 663 22.18 -7.23 69.01
C LEU A 663 21.23 -8.38 69.40
N LEU A 664 21.53 -9.62 69.04
CA LEU A 664 20.74 -10.79 69.45
C LEU A 664 20.68 -10.91 70.98
N GLN A 665 21.78 -10.58 71.66
CA GLN A 665 21.89 -10.65 73.11
C GLN A 665 21.21 -9.46 73.81
N GLU A 666 21.29 -8.25 73.25
CA GLU A 666 20.62 -7.04 73.75
C GLU A 666 19.09 -7.15 73.67
N PHE A 667 18.59 -7.85 72.64
CA PHE A 667 17.16 -8.08 72.42
C PHE A 667 16.65 -9.45 72.90
N ASP A 668 17.49 -10.26 73.58
CA ASP A 668 17.18 -11.58 74.15
C ASP A 668 16.58 -12.58 73.13
N LEU A 669 17.18 -12.63 71.92
CA LEU A 669 16.76 -13.47 70.79
C LEU A 669 17.71 -14.65 70.60
N ALA A 670 17.17 -15.85 70.39
CA ALA A 670 17.96 -17.08 70.34
C ALA A 670 18.67 -17.30 68.99
N ASP A 671 18.04 -16.86 67.88
CA ASP A 671 18.63 -16.96 66.53
C ASP A 671 18.01 -15.94 65.56
N ILE A 672 18.71 -15.70 64.45
CA ILE A 672 18.32 -14.79 63.35
C ILE A 672 16.92 -15.09 62.79
N SER A 673 16.41 -16.31 62.93
CA SER A 673 15.07 -16.76 62.55
C SER A 673 13.98 -16.09 63.40
N GLU A 674 14.26 -15.74 64.66
CA GLU A 674 13.36 -14.94 65.50
C GLU A 674 13.37 -13.48 65.07
N ILE A 675 14.53 -12.92 64.69
CA ILE A 675 14.60 -11.61 64.03
C ILE A 675 13.75 -11.61 62.76
N LYS A 676 13.89 -12.63 61.89
CA LYS A 676 13.05 -12.78 60.68
C LYS A 676 11.57 -12.98 61.01
N SER A 677 11.22 -13.67 62.08
CA SER A 677 9.84 -13.85 62.55
C SER A 677 9.24 -12.55 63.06
N ILE A 678 10.00 -11.74 63.81
CA ILE A 678 9.58 -10.43 64.31
C ILE A 678 9.48 -9.43 63.16
N LEU A 679 10.49 -9.38 62.29
CA LEU A 679 10.48 -8.55 61.09
C LEU A 679 9.38 -8.98 60.11
N SER A 680 9.10 -10.28 59.96
CA SER A 680 7.98 -10.74 59.13
C SER A 680 6.63 -10.50 59.79
N LYS A 681 6.50 -10.56 61.11
CA LYS A 681 5.28 -10.12 61.83
C LYS A 681 5.07 -8.61 61.72
N MET A 682 6.15 -7.82 61.77
CA MET A 682 6.13 -6.39 61.48
C MET A 682 5.87 -6.11 59.99
N ALA A 683 6.38 -6.96 59.08
CA ALA A 683 6.17 -6.84 57.64
C ALA A 683 4.74 -7.23 57.24
N VAL A 684 4.12 -8.22 57.91
CA VAL A 684 2.70 -8.57 57.73
C VAL A 684 1.78 -7.45 58.23
N GLN A 685 2.24 -6.62 59.18
CA GLN A 685 1.56 -5.37 59.55
C GLN A 685 1.88 -4.18 58.61
N LYS A 686 2.89 -4.31 57.74
CA LYS A 686 3.33 -3.32 56.74
C LYS A 686 3.13 -3.80 55.29
N THR A 687 2.24 -4.75 54.99
CA THR A 687 1.93 -5.15 53.60
C THR A 687 1.00 -4.17 52.88
N ASN A 688 1.23 -2.87 53.03
CA ASN A 688 0.80 -1.85 52.07
C ASN A 688 1.86 -0.74 52.11
N THR A 689 2.48 -0.50 50.94
CA THR A 689 3.54 0.49 50.62
C THR A 689 4.95 0.07 51.11
N GLU A 690 6.06 0.10 50.36
CA GLU A 690 6.52 0.98 49.27
C GLU A 690 7.55 0.29 48.35
N LYS A 691 7.56 0.67 47.08
CA LYS A 691 8.78 0.65 46.24
C LYS A 691 9.56 1.93 46.60
N LEU A 692 10.87 1.87 46.75
CA LEU A 692 11.73 3.06 46.90
C LEU A 692 11.36 4.12 45.85
N LEU A 693 11.17 5.36 46.30
CA LEU A 693 10.80 6.48 45.47
C LEU A 693 12.00 6.87 44.57
N PRO A 694 11.80 7.00 43.25
CA PRO A 694 12.85 7.45 42.35
C PRO A 694 13.10 8.95 42.55
N ILE A 695 14.36 9.40 42.46
CA ILE A 695 14.68 10.83 42.53
C ILE A 695 14.22 11.50 41.23
N THR A 696 13.16 12.32 41.30
CA THR A 696 12.51 13.04 40.18
C THR A 696 12.18 14.47 40.57
N SER A 697 12.05 15.37 39.58
CA SER A 697 11.69 16.78 39.82
C SER A 697 10.36 16.96 40.54
N GLU A 698 9.41 16.06 40.29
CA GLU A 698 8.07 16.09 40.85
C GLU A 698 8.09 15.66 42.33
N ILE A 699 8.90 14.67 42.69
CA ILE A 699 9.06 14.30 44.11
C ILE A 699 9.82 15.38 44.87
N LEU A 700 10.87 15.97 44.28
CA LEU A 700 11.56 17.13 44.88
C LEU A 700 10.60 18.30 45.10
N SER A 701 9.68 18.54 44.16
CA SER A 701 8.62 19.55 44.33
C SER A 701 7.65 19.20 45.44
N SER A 702 7.27 17.92 45.59
CA SER A 702 6.43 17.48 46.68
C SER A 702 7.13 17.61 48.03
N LEU A 703 8.45 17.36 48.10
CA LEU A 703 9.27 17.57 49.31
C LEU A 703 9.46 19.05 49.63
N GLY A 704 9.39 19.93 48.63
CA GLY A 704 9.58 21.38 48.77
C GLY A 704 11.04 21.79 48.65
N VAL A 705 11.88 20.90 48.12
CA VAL A 705 13.32 21.08 48.03
C VAL A 705 13.64 21.73 46.69
N THR A 706 14.26 22.91 46.75
CA THR A 706 14.54 23.75 45.58
C THR A 706 16.04 23.92 45.31
N ASN A 707 16.90 23.36 46.15
CA ASN A 707 18.36 23.36 45.97
C ASN A 707 19.04 22.16 46.65
N ILE A 708 20.35 22.02 46.41
CA ILE A 708 21.14 20.86 46.87
C ILE A 708 21.45 20.93 48.37
N GLU A 709 21.53 22.12 48.96
CA GLU A 709 21.70 22.30 50.40
C GLU A 709 20.47 21.81 51.18
N GLU A 710 19.27 22.22 50.77
CA GLU A 710 18.00 21.74 51.31
C GLU A 710 17.83 20.22 51.13
N TRP A 711 18.27 19.68 50.00
CA TRP A 711 18.28 18.23 49.78
C TRP A 711 19.19 17.50 50.78
N ARG A 712 20.40 18.03 51.01
CA ARG A 712 21.35 17.43 51.96
C ARG A 712 20.82 17.49 53.38
N GLU A 713 20.12 18.56 53.75
CA GLU A 713 19.46 18.68 55.04
C GLU A 713 18.28 17.69 55.15
N ALA A 714 17.47 17.56 54.10
CA ALA A 714 16.36 16.61 54.04
C ALA A 714 16.81 15.15 54.23
N MET A 715 17.93 14.78 53.62
CA MET A 715 18.49 13.43 53.70
C MET A 715 19.20 13.12 55.03
N GLN A 716 19.27 14.05 55.99
CA GLN A 716 19.77 13.74 57.35
C GLN A 716 18.73 12.98 58.19
N ASP A 717 17.43 13.07 57.86
CA ASP A 717 16.38 12.28 58.49
C ASP A 717 16.43 10.84 57.94
N GLN A 718 16.81 9.88 58.80
CA GLN A 718 16.88 8.46 58.44
C GLN A 718 15.56 7.91 57.88
N ASN A 719 14.40 8.32 58.42
CA ASN A 719 13.12 7.82 57.95
C ASN A 719 12.78 8.35 56.56
N LEU A 720 13.17 9.59 56.25
CA LEU A 720 12.98 10.16 54.91
C LEU A 720 13.99 9.56 53.92
N ALA A 721 15.26 9.42 54.30
CA ALA A 721 16.32 8.87 53.47
C ALA A 721 16.02 7.42 53.03
N ASP A 722 15.41 6.61 53.92
CA ASP A 722 15.01 5.23 53.64
C ASP A 722 13.89 5.11 52.59
N MET A 723 13.18 6.19 52.27
CA MET A 723 12.13 6.21 51.24
C MET A 723 12.68 6.30 49.81
N PHE A 724 13.96 6.65 49.62
CA PHE A 724 14.54 6.97 48.30
C PHE A 724 15.59 5.97 47.81
N ASP A 725 15.71 5.80 46.50
CA ASP A 725 16.78 4.99 45.88
C ASP A 725 18.16 5.68 46.06
N HIS A 726 19.07 5.04 46.80
CA HIS A 726 20.40 5.56 47.15
C HIS A 726 21.39 5.68 45.96
N SER A 727 21.02 5.25 44.75
CA SER A 727 21.90 5.24 43.59
C SER A 727 22.00 6.57 42.83
N SER A 728 21.19 7.58 43.17
CA SER A 728 21.06 8.82 42.40
C SER A 728 21.16 10.07 43.27
N VAL A 729 21.70 11.17 42.72
CA VAL A 729 21.75 12.50 43.35
C VAL A 729 20.97 13.48 42.46
N PRO A 730 20.12 14.37 43.01
CA PRO A 730 19.41 15.37 42.21
C PRO A 730 20.34 16.24 41.37
N THR A 731 19.95 16.52 40.12
CA THR A 731 20.67 17.47 39.26
C THR A 731 20.14 18.90 39.41
N ALA A 732 20.94 19.90 39.03
CA ALA A 732 20.53 21.31 39.07
C ALA A 732 19.23 21.58 38.29
N ASP A 733 19.05 20.95 37.14
CA ASP A 733 17.83 21.09 36.32
C ASP A 733 16.58 20.55 37.02
N MET A 734 16.72 19.54 37.88
CA MET A 734 15.60 18.97 38.64
C MET A 734 15.11 19.94 39.71
N PHE A 735 16.02 20.67 40.35
CA PHE A 735 15.69 21.72 41.31
C PHE A 735 14.97 22.90 40.66
N VAL A 736 15.42 23.33 39.47
CA VAL A 736 14.75 24.40 38.69
C VAL A 736 13.31 23.98 38.33
N LYS A 737 13.11 22.73 37.90
CA LYS A 737 11.76 22.19 37.63
C LYS A 737 10.93 22.07 38.90
N ALA A 738 11.52 21.61 40.01
CA ALA A 738 10.83 21.49 41.29
C ALA A 738 10.32 22.84 41.79
N ALA A 739 11.15 23.89 41.74
CA ALA A 739 10.77 25.26 42.07
C ALA A 739 9.62 25.76 41.16
N THR A 740 9.67 25.43 39.87
CA THR A 740 8.59 25.78 38.92
C THR A 740 7.26 25.12 39.28
N TYR A 741 7.28 23.85 39.72
CA TYR A 741 6.08 23.14 40.14
C TYR A 741 5.49 23.67 41.45
N ILE A 742 6.35 24.04 42.41
CA ILE A 742 5.94 24.66 43.67
C ILE A 742 5.28 26.02 43.38
N GLU A 743 5.89 26.87 42.55
CA GLU A 743 5.33 28.18 42.18
C GLU A 743 3.99 28.07 41.44
N ARG A 744 3.87 27.08 40.54
CA ARG A 744 2.59 26.81 39.87
C ARG A 744 1.51 26.38 40.88
N ALA A 745 1.84 25.48 41.81
CA ALA A 745 0.89 25.00 42.81
C ALA A 745 0.43 26.14 43.73
N LYS A 746 1.34 27.00 44.19
CA LYS A 746 1.01 28.22 44.95
C LYS A 746 0.03 29.10 44.19
N THR A 747 0.33 29.38 42.93
CA THR A 747 -0.49 30.26 42.09
C THR A 747 -1.87 29.67 41.88
N ALA A 748 -1.96 28.37 41.57
CA ALA A 748 -3.23 27.67 41.35
C ALA A 748 -4.08 27.64 42.62
N ILE A 749 -3.47 27.36 43.78
CA ILE A 749 -4.17 27.36 45.07
C ILE A 749 -4.64 28.76 45.44
N PHE A 750 -3.79 29.78 45.27
CA PHE A 750 -4.14 31.17 45.58
C PHE A 750 -5.29 31.68 44.71
N GLU A 751 -5.26 31.43 43.40
CA GLU A 751 -6.36 31.80 42.50
C GLU A 751 -7.64 31.04 42.83
N HIS A 752 -7.56 29.74 43.16
CA HIS A 752 -8.74 28.98 43.55
C HIS A 752 -9.35 29.47 44.87
N LEU A 753 -8.53 29.87 45.85
CA LEU A 753 -9.00 30.45 47.11
C LEU A 753 -9.68 31.80 46.91
N LYS A 754 -9.28 32.62 45.91
CA LYS A 754 -9.98 33.87 45.57
C LYS A 754 -11.40 33.67 45.05
N GLU A 755 -11.67 32.53 44.41
CA GLU A 755 -12.99 32.21 43.87
C GLU A 755 -13.99 31.81 44.98
N LEU A 756 -13.49 31.41 46.15
CA LEU A 756 -14.31 30.98 47.28
C LEU A 756 -14.75 32.17 48.14
N GLN A 757 -16.06 32.32 48.34
CA GLN A 757 -16.63 33.43 49.14
C GLN A 757 -16.26 33.39 50.62
N ASP A 758 -15.79 32.24 51.12
CA ASP A 758 -15.51 32.01 52.53
C ASP A 758 -14.09 32.48 52.96
N TYR A 759 -13.25 32.90 52.01
CA TYR A 759 -11.85 33.28 52.23
C TYR A 759 -11.61 34.76 51.89
N ASP A 760 -11.05 35.51 52.83
CA ASP A 760 -10.54 36.86 52.62
C ASP A 760 -9.01 36.81 52.53
N LEU A 761 -8.50 37.19 51.36
CA LEU A 761 -7.08 37.17 50.99
C LEU A 761 -6.48 38.58 50.89
N SER A 762 -7.13 39.63 51.41
CA SER A 762 -6.66 41.01 51.25
C SER A 762 -5.29 41.29 51.89
N GLU A 763 -4.94 40.52 52.92
CA GLU A 763 -3.68 40.61 53.68
C GLU A 763 -2.82 39.34 53.53
N ALA A 764 -3.16 38.45 52.60
CA ALA A 764 -2.50 37.16 52.45
C ALA A 764 -1.13 37.29 51.78
N ASP A 765 -0.10 36.73 52.42
CA ASP A 765 1.27 36.67 51.88
C ASP A 765 1.95 35.36 52.29
N PHE A 766 2.91 34.90 51.48
CA PHE A 766 3.65 33.69 51.78
C PHE A 766 4.71 33.98 52.85
N THR A 767 4.48 33.52 54.08
CA THR A 767 5.39 33.70 55.22
C THR A 767 6.57 32.71 55.18
N ALA A 768 6.42 31.61 54.44
CA ALA A 768 7.48 30.68 54.09
C ALA A 768 7.20 30.08 52.70
N ASP A 769 8.14 29.31 52.16
CA ASP A 769 8.10 28.79 50.79
C ASP A 769 6.89 27.93 50.44
N THR A 770 6.12 27.45 51.41
CA THR A 770 4.90 26.67 51.17
C THR A 770 3.77 27.06 52.13
N ILE A 771 3.94 28.14 52.90
CA ILE A 771 2.99 28.56 53.94
C ILE A 771 2.44 29.94 53.56
N LEU A 772 1.14 30.00 53.33
CA LEU A 772 0.37 31.22 53.06
C LEU A 772 -0.28 31.68 54.37
N GLY A 773 0.23 32.77 54.93
CA GLY A 773 -0.30 33.40 56.13
C GLY A 773 -1.16 34.62 55.81
N GLY A 774 -1.82 35.18 56.83
CA GLY A 774 -2.65 36.39 56.68
C GLY A 774 -4.02 36.15 56.02
N VAL A 775 -4.43 34.90 55.88
CA VAL A 775 -5.73 34.50 55.33
C VAL A 775 -6.79 34.53 56.43
N LYS A 776 -7.96 35.11 56.15
CA LYS A 776 -9.12 35.06 57.07
C LYS A 776 -10.23 34.23 56.46
N LYS A 777 -10.60 33.13 57.12
CA LYS A 777 -11.74 32.31 56.75
C LYS A 777 -12.90 32.59 57.68
N ASN A 778 -14.04 33.07 57.17
CA ASN A 778 -15.20 33.45 57.99
C ASN A 778 -14.84 34.36 59.18
N SER A 779 -13.94 35.33 58.97
CA SER A 779 -13.40 36.26 59.98
C SER A 779 -12.44 35.67 61.04
N SER A 780 -12.06 34.40 60.95
CA SER A 780 -10.98 33.80 61.75
C SER A 780 -9.69 33.75 60.95
N ALA A 781 -8.56 34.11 61.57
CA ALA A 781 -7.25 33.98 60.94
C ALA A 781 -6.88 32.50 60.81
N ILE A 782 -6.43 32.09 59.63
CA ILE A 782 -5.97 30.74 59.34
C ILE A 782 -4.64 30.78 58.57
N ASP A 783 -3.82 29.77 58.78
CA ASP A 783 -2.60 29.54 57.99
C ASP A 783 -2.81 28.37 57.02
N ILE A 784 -2.35 28.52 55.77
CA ILE A 784 -2.56 27.54 54.71
C ILE A 784 -1.22 26.97 54.24
N VAL A 785 -1.07 25.65 54.29
CA VAL A 785 0.08 24.94 53.71
C VAL A 785 -0.28 24.50 52.28
N CYS A 786 0.52 24.91 51.31
CA CYS A 786 0.32 24.68 49.88
C CYS A 786 1.34 23.67 49.34
N ARG A 787 0.89 22.56 48.75
CA ARG A 787 1.78 21.52 48.20
C ARG A 787 1.36 20.99 46.82
N PRO A 788 2.30 20.75 45.88
CA PRO A 788 2.02 19.96 44.68
C PRO A 788 1.95 18.46 45.04
N ALA A 789 1.02 17.72 44.42
CA ALA A 789 0.94 16.28 44.57
C ALA A 789 1.87 15.55 43.59
N TYR A 790 2.46 14.45 44.05
CA TYR A 790 3.12 13.45 43.22
C TYR A 790 2.31 12.15 43.25
N LYS A 791 1.82 11.70 42.09
CA LYS A 791 0.96 10.48 41.99
C LYS A 791 -0.21 10.46 42.99
N ASP A 792 -0.85 11.61 43.19
CA ASP A 792 -1.94 11.82 44.17
C ASP A 792 -1.53 11.70 45.65
N GLU A 793 -0.22 11.71 45.96
CA GLU A 793 0.35 11.73 47.31
C GLU A 793 1.10 13.06 47.57
N VAL A 794 1.23 13.42 48.85
CA VAL A 794 1.97 14.62 49.30
C VAL A 794 2.92 14.24 50.42
N ILE A 795 4.17 14.67 50.29
CA ILE A 795 5.21 14.46 51.29
C ILE A 795 5.41 15.76 52.08
N VAL A 796 5.10 15.76 53.38
CA VAL A 796 5.31 16.92 54.27
C VAL A 796 6.55 16.68 55.14
N TYR A 797 7.61 17.43 54.85
CA TYR A 797 8.92 17.25 55.48
C TYR A 797 9.27 18.37 56.47
N TYR A 798 9.11 19.64 56.10
CA TYR A 798 9.65 20.74 56.90
C TYR A 798 8.94 20.85 58.25
N GLN A 799 9.73 21.00 59.31
CA GLN A 799 9.22 21.14 60.68
C GLN A 799 8.24 22.32 60.80
N ALA A 800 8.51 23.44 60.12
CA ALA A 800 7.62 24.61 60.11
C ALA A 800 6.20 24.31 59.58
N GLU A 801 6.08 23.42 58.59
CA GLU A 801 4.76 23.04 58.05
C GLU A 801 4.02 22.10 58.98
N ARG A 802 4.75 21.17 59.60
CA ARG A 802 4.19 20.26 60.61
C ARG A 802 3.71 21.03 61.82
N ASP A 803 4.51 22.00 62.27
CA ASP A 803 4.17 22.89 63.38
C ASP A 803 2.91 23.71 63.05
N VAL A 804 2.80 24.27 61.83
CA VAL A 804 1.59 24.99 61.39
C VAL A 804 0.36 24.07 61.34
N LEU A 805 0.50 22.87 60.79
CA LEU A 805 -0.60 21.89 60.67
C LEU A 805 -1.05 21.31 62.03
N ASP A 806 -0.24 21.45 63.08
CA ASP A 806 -0.58 21.05 64.45
C ASP A 806 -1.49 22.07 65.15
N TYR A 807 -1.56 23.32 64.66
CA TYR A 807 -2.50 24.33 65.17
C TYR A 807 -3.93 24.10 64.66
N GLN A 808 -4.92 24.40 65.51
CA GLN A 808 -6.35 24.21 65.21
C GLN A 808 -6.84 24.99 63.99
N ASP A 809 -6.25 26.15 63.71
CA ASP A 809 -6.67 27.08 62.67
C ASP A 809 -5.73 27.02 61.46
N SER A 810 -5.50 25.80 60.94
CA SER A 810 -4.66 25.55 59.77
C SER A 810 -5.34 24.68 58.70
N GLU A 811 -4.93 24.83 57.43
CA GLU A 811 -5.44 24.00 56.33
C GLU A 811 -4.34 23.52 55.39
N LEU A 812 -4.46 22.28 54.91
CA LEU A 812 -3.60 21.72 53.86
C LEU A 812 -4.33 21.76 52.50
N TRP A 813 -3.74 22.46 51.54
CA TRP A 813 -4.23 22.58 50.16
C TRP A 813 -3.25 21.99 49.17
N VAL A 814 -3.77 21.21 48.21
CA VAL A 814 -2.97 20.39 47.31
C VAL A 814 -3.37 20.60 45.85
N ASP A 815 -2.38 20.82 44.97
CA ASP A 815 -2.54 20.84 43.52
C ASP A 815 -2.13 19.49 42.91
N THR A 816 -3.09 18.79 42.29
CA THR A 816 -2.86 17.48 41.64
C THR A 816 -2.54 17.56 40.15
N ASN A 817 -2.33 18.76 39.60
CA ASN A 817 -2.30 19.07 38.16
C ASN A 817 -3.65 18.93 37.44
N LYS A 818 -4.68 18.39 38.09
CA LYS A 818 -6.03 18.21 37.54
C LYS A 818 -7.06 19.03 38.32
N GLU A 819 -6.91 19.06 39.63
CA GLU A 819 -7.77 19.80 40.55
C GLU A 819 -6.95 20.32 41.74
N VAL A 820 -7.38 21.47 42.25
CA VAL A 820 -6.94 22.00 43.54
C VAL A 820 -7.96 21.55 44.59
N LYS A 821 -7.50 20.94 45.68
CA LYS A 821 -8.39 20.49 46.75
C LYS A 821 -7.80 20.66 48.15
N ARG A 822 -8.68 20.90 49.11
CA ARG A 822 -8.36 20.86 50.54
C ARG A 822 -8.33 19.42 51.03
N ILE A 823 -7.27 19.06 51.75
CA ILE A 823 -7.16 17.78 52.44
C ILE A 823 -7.53 17.98 53.92
N SER A 824 -8.55 17.28 54.38
CA SER A 824 -8.99 17.30 55.78
C SER A 824 -8.41 16.13 56.58
N LEU A 825 -8.32 16.27 57.90
CA LEU A 825 -7.92 15.16 58.79
C LEU A 825 -8.79 13.91 58.57
N GLY A 826 -10.10 14.10 58.36
CA GLY A 826 -11.02 12.99 58.03
C GLY A 826 -10.70 12.31 56.70
N HIS A 827 -10.21 13.05 55.71
CA HIS A 827 -9.71 12.47 54.46
C HIS A 827 -8.48 11.60 54.71
N ILE A 828 -7.51 12.10 55.49
CA ILE A 828 -6.26 11.39 55.84
C ILE A 828 -6.56 10.11 56.62
N LEU A 829 -7.40 10.17 57.64
CA LEU A 829 -7.78 8.99 58.45
C LEU A 829 -8.44 7.90 57.59
N LYS A 830 -9.23 8.30 56.59
CA LYS A 830 -9.93 7.38 55.68
C LYS A 830 -9.00 6.81 54.60
N SER A 831 -8.14 7.63 54.00
CA SER A 831 -7.22 7.19 52.93
C SER A 831 -6.09 6.32 53.49
N ALA A 832 -5.52 6.69 54.64
CA ALA A 832 -4.45 5.94 55.29
C ALA A 832 -4.95 4.80 56.20
N GLN A 833 -6.25 4.54 56.24
CA GLN A 833 -6.88 3.48 57.06
C GLN A 833 -6.48 3.51 58.54
N ILE A 834 -6.33 4.72 59.10
CA ILE A 834 -5.94 4.91 60.50
C ILE A 834 -7.17 4.70 61.39
N HIS A 835 -7.30 3.50 61.94
CA HIS A 835 -8.40 3.14 62.83
C HIS A 835 -8.13 3.41 64.32
N LYS A 836 -6.86 3.60 64.69
CA LYS A 836 -6.42 3.89 66.06
C LYS A 836 -5.14 4.74 66.00
N PHE A 837 -5.10 5.83 66.75
CA PHE A 837 -3.94 6.71 66.90
C PHE A 837 -3.79 7.10 68.38
N PRO A 838 -2.57 7.34 68.88
CA PRO A 838 -2.35 7.85 70.23
C PRO A 838 -2.83 9.30 70.32
N ILE A 839 -3.43 9.68 71.46
CA ILE A 839 -3.73 11.07 71.83
C ILE A 839 -2.74 11.48 72.92
#